data_AF-W6XTM6-F1
#
_entry.id   AF-W6XTM6-F1
#
_cell.length_a   1.000
_cell.length_b   1.000
_cell.length_c   1.000
_cell.angle_alpha   90.00
_cell.angle_beta   90.00
_cell.angle_gamma   90.00
#
_symmetry.space_group_name_H-M   'P 1'
#
loop_
_entity.id
_entity.type
_entity.pdbx_description
1 polymer ?
#
loop_
_entity_poly.entity_id
_entity_poly.type
_entity_poly.pdbx_seq_one_letter_code
_entity_poly.pdbx_strand_id
1 'polypeptide(L)'
;MSAKPSHERSEQAQEPGPSANKRRRVGLACNACRMRKSRCDGQRPSCSSCVSLDFDCQYESSESATNVIVRKDYMSDLDSRMTAMESKLQRFNDLLRGHLTPCADTRQATIGSSVIAQSQRDESSQPPNRADIGQTLVAGMEEPQDDDAATNGMAMVFIDEHTSAFFGESSNINFTQLLLRAVAIARQTDIQVPGTKDHASFLDDGNVSGIHHSQPQSKAPFTISAGISITSLPEVAVMNRLLDTYFDTAGVVFPFLLEETTRKTYSECLKNGFKRARRTWLGTLNMMFALATMLDRENFPSAKKRFERGDLYYHRAVGLCGELSKHVVSLETVHYLLMVVMYCQGTQRSVQAWNIHGLLTRSAMALGLHSCVAGKHLDPIQAEYQRRTWVIIYCLDKVLSAAFGRPASVPDEHAVDRQPSAALYHTPSMSESGADIPGDFLAVSFELYQVMSKSLVKQYSATAQQRDIDLDDLKTLQASVEFRKSLRMWAASLPPYLGLCDAQPEILAESSRLNRLRVILSLRYHNLSILVHRPLLSITIGHLFRKDDNAINTAPYFIQLAMAEAEECVQSAEATINIAHAVISADSTSKNNLGAWYFTLYYVFTASLVISARFLWTQHDSLQLSLAAIEHSRKLLKKAEKVFQHLDSDNNLVLSCWKYIHELSIMCQYRSTSPYLPYYTLRENQSIEPIAAWPNISADPTSMSNSFLTVPPDANDIEVYQLFAREMFDPSTFEINPYGAVNGDDMIGAAWYYDMMAYKDHTLPVRYSAMITKRTIEFGYLNQPSWRRCMGSFSTAKSLRSYFVLIKPTQHSAFNTMSDPTVVTQLPDEADRRFYCKDELREYFTRINLPEQYLNAPILSNADLAKTKEHGLPLLEALCRQQACNVPFENLILHYSASKKVTLDLSELYTWFVKRRRGGRCMETNSFFGTVLRSIGYQVRNCGGRVSRAMSPYPEVRKNQAHTYDGMNHMLNLVHFEDKDEWFVVDVGMGAMGPNMPYPLRDNFEVTSIAPRKIRLQKRAIGESYGGANAPKLWCYDVCYDPSHGADNKWIPTYCFTENEFLPQDYEVMSWFTSTHSRSFFTRYVTATKMIMGADRENIVGSVTLFKEAIMEQTGSERKLIRKCKTERERTELLKKIFGIELTEEERESISPASRLG
;
A
#
# COMPACT_ATOMS: atom_id res chain seq x y z
N MET A 1 30.54 14.77 68.14
CA MET A 1 30.13 16.13 67.75
C MET A 1 28.98 15.95 66.75
N SER A 2 27.70 15.97 67.14
CA SER A 2 26.92 17.05 67.78
C SER A 2 26.43 18.07 66.72
N ALA A 3 25.14 18.40 66.59
CA ALA A 3 23.92 17.87 67.22
C ALA A 3 22.65 18.18 66.36
N LYS A 4 21.48 17.61 66.73
CA LYS A 4 20.14 18.03 66.24
C LYS A 4 19.57 19.15 67.14
N PRO A 5 18.58 19.94 66.67
CA PRO A 5 17.15 19.66 66.96
C PRO A 5 16.24 19.84 65.72
N SER A 6 14.99 19.36 65.57
CA SER A 6 13.93 18.73 66.41
C SER A 6 12.90 19.64 67.11
N HIS A 7 11.68 19.69 66.57
CA HIS A 7 10.38 19.91 67.25
C HIS A 7 9.33 19.05 66.47
N GLU A 8 8.75 18.01 67.09
CA GLU A 8 7.44 17.96 67.80
C GLU A 8 6.25 17.83 66.83
N ARG A 9 5.42 16.77 66.82
CA ARG A 9 4.77 15.88 67.83
C ARG A 9 3.29 16.24 68.04
N SER A 10 2.42 15.29 67.74
CA SER A 10 1.22 14.97 68.52
C SER A 10 1.02 13.45 68.48
N GLU A 11 0.50 12.86 69.55
CA GLU A 11 0.45 11.39 69.77
C GLU A 11 -0.98 10.89 69.98
N GLN A 12 -1.25 9.66 69.55
CA GLN A 12 -2.23 8.70 70.07
C GLN A 12 -2.18 7.42 69.21
N ALA A 13 -2.25 6.18 69.70
CA ALA A 13 -1.99 5.62 71.03
C ALA A 13 -1.67 4.10 70.85
N GLN A 14 -1.09 3.41 71.84
CA GLN A 14 -0.79 1.98 71.79
C GLN A 14 -1.44 1.21 72.97
N GLU A 15 -2.03 0.04 72.68
CA GLU A 15 -1.96 -1.24 73.44
C GLU A 15 -2.95 -2.29 72.84
N PRO A 16 -2.96 -3.58 73.24
CA PRO A 16 -1.91 -4.56 72.96
C PRO A 16 -2.42 -5.76 72.10
N GLY A 17 -1.50 -6.56 71.54
CA GLY A 17 -1.81 -7.51 70.46
C GLY A 17 -2.34 -8.92 70.83
N PRO A 18 -3.03 -9.62 69.90
CA PRO A 18 -3.57 -10.97 70.10
C PRO A 18 -2.60 -12.11 69.70
N SER A 19 -2.98 -13.36 70.03
CA SER A 19 -2.09 -14.53 70.09
C SER A 19 -2.02 -15.44 68.84
N ALA A 20 -0.89 -16.16 68.74
CA ALA A 20 -0.79 -17.52 68.17
C ALA A 20 -1.10 -17.73 66.67
N ASN A 21 -0.21 -17.24 65.80
CA ASN A 21 -0.17 -17.61 64.37
C ASN A 21 -0.07 -19.14 64.14
N LYS A 22 -1.07 -19.72 63.44
CA LYS A 22 -0.96 -21.07 62.86
C LYS A 22 0.13 -21.06 61.76
N ARG A 23 1.26 -21.74 62.01
CA ARG A 23 2.42 -21.78 61.09
C ARG A 23 2.05 -22.30 59.69
N ARG A 24 2.42 -21.55 58.64
CA ARG A 24 2.42 -22.04 57.25
C ARG A 24 3.34 -23.27 57.13
N ARG A 25 2.86 -24.31 56.44
CA ARG A 25 3.66 -25.49 56.08
C ARG A 25 4.47 -25.17 54.81
N VAL A 26 5.79 -25.21 54.89
CA VAL A 26 6.68 -24.94 53.75
C VAL A 26 6.67 -26.14 52.80
N GLY A 27 6.52 -25.91 51.50
CA GLY A 27 6.42 -26.98 50.49
C GLY A 27 7.74 -27.69 50.17
N LEU A 28 8.88 -27.02 50.37
CA LEU A 28 10.22 -27.57 50.14
C LEU A 28 11.19 -27.03 51.20
N ALA A 29 11.91 -27.92 51.88
CA ALA A 29 12.97 -27.57 52.83
C ALA A 29 14.34 -27.53 52.12
N CYS A 30 15.27 -26.69 52.58
CA CYS A 30 16.64 -26.69 52.08
C CYS A 30 17.36 -28.01 52.38
N ASN A 31 18.39 -28.33 51.58
CA ASN A 31 19.09 -29.60 51.63
C ASN A 31 19.74 -29.84 53.01
N ALA A 32 20.34 -28.81 53.61
CA ALA A 32 20.94 -28.86 54.93
C ALA A 32 19.94 -29.21 56.05
N CYS A 33 18.77 -28.57 56.09
CA CYS A 33 17.73 -28.92 57.06
C CYS A 33 17.09 -30.28 56.77
N ARG A 34 16.91 -30.64 55.50
CA ARG A 34 16.35 -31.94 55.06
C ARG A 34 17.26 -33.10 55.50
N MET A 35 18.58 -32.97 55.32
CA MET A 35 19.59 -33.94 55.78
C MET A 35 19.57 -34.11 57.31
N ARG A 36 19.53 -33.01 58.06
CA ARG A 36 19.51 -33.03 59.54
C ARG A 36 18.13 -33.31 60.14
N LYS A 37 17.09 -33.43 59.31
CA LYS A 37 15.68 -33.53 59.71
C LYS A 37 15.21 -32.38 60.62
N SER A 38 15.87 -31.22 60.52
CA SER A 38 15.54 -30.00 61.29
C SER A 38 14.44 -29.18 60.60
N ARG A 39 13.85 -28.23 61.34
CA ARG A 39 12.72 -27.43 60.85
C ARG A 39 13.20 -26.26 59.99
N CYS A 40 13.08 -26.38 58.68
CA CYS A 40 13.27 -25.29 57.73
C CYS A 40 12.04 -24.35 57.72
N ASP A 41 12.27 -23.05 57.77
CA ASP A 41 11.23 -22.01 57.66
C ASP A 41 11.02 -21.49 56.23
N GLY A 42 11.92 -21.87 55.31
CA GLY A 42 11.74 -21.68 53.85
C GLY A 42 12.20 -20.33 53.30
N GLN A 43 12.82 -19.49 54.13
CA GLN A 43 13.36 -18.21 53.67
C GLN A 43 14.52 -18.40 52.66
N ARG A 44 14.72 -17.39 51.82
CA ARG A 44 15.76 -17.30 50.79
C ARG A 44 16.44 -15.92 50.86
N PRO A 45 17.74 -15.80 50.56
CA PRO A 45 18.64 -16.83 50.02
C PRO A 45 18.92 -17.98 51.00
N SER A 46 18.90 -17.73 52.31
CA SER A 46 19.11 -18.75 53.35
C SER A 46 17.95 -18.81 54.35
N CYS A 47 17.66 -19.99 54.87
CA CYS A 47 16.64 -20.23 55.89
C CYS A 47 17.19 -19.94 57.30
N SER A 48 16.35 -19.47 58.24
CA SER A 48 16.84 -18.97 59.53
C SER A 48 17.59 -20.03 60.34
N SER A 49 17.17 -21.31 60.25
CA SER A 49 17.84 -22.42 60.95
C SER A 49 19.22 -22.80 60.36
N CYS A 50 19.54 -22.38 59.14
CA CYS A 50 20.87 -22.56 58.57
C CYS A 50 21.78 -21.36 58.89
N VAL A 51 21.23 -20.14 58.85
CA VAL A 51 21.95 -18.91 59.26
C VAL A 51 22.33 -18.99 60.75
N SER A 52 21.42 -19.39 61.63
CA SER A 52 21.66 -19.45 63.07
C SER A 52 22.61 -20.58 63.51
N LEU A 53 23.00 -21.47 62.61
CA LEU A 53 23.90 -22.60 62.86
C LEU A 53 25.15 -22.57 61.96
N ASP A 54 25.33 -21.49 61.19
CA ASP A 54 26.39 -21.27 60.20
C ASP A 54 26.63 -22.45 59.24
N PHE A 55 25.61 -22.80 58.46
CA PHE A 55 25.69 -23.83 57.44
C PHE A 55 25.15 -23.36 56.08
N ASP A 56 25.82 -23.80 55.01
CA ASP A 56 25.38 -23.56 53.63
C ASP A 56 23.95 -24.09 53.39
N CYS A 57 23.11 -23.25 52.78
CA CYS A 57 21.65 -23.37 52.77
C CYS A 57 21.08 -23.61 51.37
N GLN A 58 21.74 -24.47 50.60
CA GLN A 58 21.32 -24.78 49.22
C GLN A 58 19.93 -25.44 49.16
N TYR A 59 19.16 -25.08 48.13
CA TYR A 59 17.92 -25.75 47.74
C TYR A 59 18.13 -26.37 46.36
N GLU A 60 17.84 -27.67 46.23
CA GLU A 60 17.96 -28.42 44.97
C GLU A 60 17.10 -27.83 43.84
N SER A 61 17.71 -27.53 42.69
CA SER A 61 17.08 -26.83 41.57
C SER A 61 16.55 -27.81 40.52
N SER A 62 15.29 -28.24 40.65
CA SER A 62 14.55 -28.83 39.53
C SER A 62 13.88 -27.74 38.70
N GLU A 63 13.84 -27.91 37.38
CA GLU A 63 13.37 -26.91 36.41
C GLU A 63 11.89 -26.52 36.61
N SER A 64 11.12 -27.35 37.31
CA SER A 64 9.71 -27.10 37.65
C SER A 64 9.50 -26.06 38.77
N ALA A 65 10.53 -25.76 39.59
CA ALA A 65 10.35 -24.98 40.82
C ALA A 65 10.20 -23.46 40.60
N THR A 66 10.93 -22.89 39.63
CA THR A 66 10.98 -21.44 39.39
C THR A 66 9.62 -20.88 38.95
N ASN A 67 8.88 -21.65 38.15
CA ASN A 67 7.58 -21.28 37.57
C ASN A 67 6.42 -21.22 38.59
N VAL A 68 6.63 -21.70 39.82
CA VAL A 68 5.57 -21.76 40.86
C VAL A 68 5.58 -20.53 41.76
N ILE A 69 6.75 -19.91 41.97
CA ILE A 69 6.89 -18.77 42.90
C ILE A 69 6.31 -17.50 42.27
N VAL A 70 6.70 -17.17 41.03
CA VAL A 70 6.26 -15.94 40.32
C VAL A 70 4.74 -15.87 40.14
N ARG A 71 4.07 -17.02 39.94
CA ARG A 71 2.61 -17.05 39.71
C ARG A 71 1.79 -16.62 40.92
N LYS A 72 2.25 -16.84 42.15
CA LYS A 72 1.38 -16.70 43.32
C LYS A 72 1.09 -15.24 43.68
N ASP A 73 2.09 -14.37 43.58
CA ASP A 73 1.94 -12.95 43.91
C ASP A 73 1.17 -12.22 42.79
N TYR A 74 1.40 -12.61 41.53
CA TYR A 74 0.64 -12.12 40.36
C TYR A 74 -0.86 -12.52 40.40
N MET A 75 -1.17 -13.74 40.82
CA MET A 75 -2.57 -14.16 41.03
C MET A 75 -3.24 -13.40 42.18
N SER A 76 -2.49 -13.01 43.22
CA SER A 76 -3.02 -12.21 44.33
C SER A 76 -3.35 -10.76 43.93
N ASP A 77 -2.60 -10.17 43.00
CA ASP A 77 -2.94 -8.88 42.40
C ASP A 77 -4.19 -8.99 41.51
N LEU A 78 -4.26 -10.05 40.69
CA LEU A 78 -5.41 -10.29 39.81
C LEU A 78 -6.71 -10.53 40.57
N ASP A 79 -6.74 -11.36 41.61
CA ASP A 79 -7.93 -11.54 42.46
C ASP A 79 -8.38 -10.20 43.07
N SER A 80 -7.44 -9.43 43.63
CA SER A 80 -7.71 -8.13 44.25
C SER A 80 -8.31 -7.12 43.25
N ARG A 81 -7.82 -7.13 42.01
CA ARG A 81 -8.33 -6.28 40.92
C ARG A 81 -9.64 -6.79 40.35
N MET A 82 -9.87 -8.11 40.32
CA MET A 82 -11.11 -8.73 39.86
C MET A 82 -12.27 -8.39 40.80
N THR A 83 -12.11 -8.59 42.12
CA THR A 83 -13.14 -8.20 43.11
C THR A 83 -13.45 -6.69 43.06
N ALA A 84 -12.44 -5.85 42.81
CA ALA A 84 -12.63 -4.41 42.61
C ALA A 84 -13.36 -4.05 41.30
N MET A 85 -13.27 -4.91 40.27
CA MET A 85 -13.99 -4.76 39.00
C MET A 85 -15.44 -5.25 39.12
N GLU A 86 -15.65 -6.42 39.74
CA GLU A 86 -16.97 -6.97 40.05
C GLU A 86 -17.79 -6.01 40.91
N SER A 87 -17.17 -5.39 41.92
CA SER A 87 -17.80 -4.35 42.75
C SER A 87 -18.28 -3.13 41.96
N LYS A 88 -17.65 -2.82 40.81
CA LYS A 88 -18.10 -1.74 39.90
C LYS A 88 -19.21 -2.23 38.96
N LEU A 89 -19.07 -3.45 38.41
CA LEU A 89 -20.06 -4.06 37.52
C LEU A 89 -21.40 -4.32 38.22
N GLN A 90 -21.38 -4.78 39.48
CA GLN A 90 -22.57 -4.97 40.29
C GLN A 90 -23.35 -3.66 40.43
N ARG A 91 -22.64 -2.58 40.80
CA ARG A 91 -23.19 -1.22 40.94
C ARG A 91 -23.71 -0.64 39.62
N PHE A 92 -23.23 -1.11 38.47
CA PHE A 92 -23.71 -0.72 37.15
C PHE A 92 -24.95 -1.53 36.71
N ASN A 93 -25.00 -2.83 37.04
CA ASN A 93 -26.20 -3.66 36.86
C ASN A 93 -27.38 -3.16 37.70
N ASP A 94 -27.12 -2.75 38.95
CA ASP A 94 -28.16 -2.18 39.84
C ASP A 94 -28.73 -0.85 39.29
N LEU A 95 -27.95 -0.09 38.52
CA LEU A 95 -28.41 1.10 37.79
C LEU A 95 -29.24 0.73 36.54
N LEU A 96 -28.80 -0.25 35.75
CA LEU A 96 -29.47 -0.64 34.50
C LEU A 96 -30.80 -1.38 34.71
N ARG A 97 -30.98 -2.03 35.87
CA ARG A 97 -32.17 -2.85 36.18
C ARG A 97 -33.48 -2.05 36.28
N GLY A 98 -33.43 -0.72 36.31
CA GLY A 98 -34.60 0.15 36.45
C GLY A 98 -35.36 0.49 35.17
N HIS A 99 -34.83 0.19 33.98
CA HIS A 99 -35.22 0.96 32.77
C HIS A 99 -35.86 0.23 31.57
N LEU A 100 -35.93 -1.11 31.49
CA LEU A 100 -36.46 -1.79 30.28
C LEU A 100 -37.38 -3.00 30.54
N THR A 101 -38.59 -2.92 29.96
CA THR A 101 -39.60 -3.99 29.74
C THR A 101 -40.38 -3.69 28.43
N PRO A 102 -41.05 -4.65 27.73
CA PRO A 102 -40.88 -4.77 26.26
C PRO A 102 -42.15 -4.87 25.34
N CYS A 103 -41.90 -4.85 24.00
CA CYS A 103 -42.67 -5.36 22.83
C CYS A 103 -41.66 -5.61 21.64
N ALA A 104 -41.83 -6.38 20.53
CA ALA A 104 -42.93 -7.04 19.78
C ALA A 104 -43.63 -6.18 18.68
N ASP A 105 -43.93 -6.59 17.43
CA ASP A 105 -43.54 -7.71 16.49
C ASP A 105 -44.08 -7.31 15.04
N THR A 106 -44.05 -7.97 13.85
CA THR A 106 -43.68 -9.32 13.31
C THR A 106 -43.60 -9.34 11.73
N ARG A 107 -42.70 -10.14 11.10
CA ARG A 107 -42.79 -10.82 9.73
C ARG A 107 -42.91 -9.98 8.41
N GLN A 108 -42.80 -10.46 7.12
CA GLN A 108 -42.16 -11.59 6.36
C GLN A 108 -42.27 -11.43 4.78
N ALA A 109 -41.20 -11.70 3.98
CA ALA A 109 -41.10 -12.43 2.65
C ALA A 109 -41.97 -12.04 1.37
N THR A 110 -41.94 -12.58 0.11
CA THR A 110 -41.18 -13.65 -0.65
C THR A 110 -41.32 -13.62 -2.23
N ILE A 111 -40.21 -13.65 -3.02
CA ILE A 111 -39.81 -14.55 -4.20
C ILE A 111 -40.61 -14.73 -5.57
N GLY A 112 -39.95 -15.03 -6.73
CA GLY A 112 -40.45 -15.85 -7.91
C GLY A 112 -39.92 -15.61 -9.40
N SER A 113 -39.50 -16.65 -10.19
CA SER A 113 -38.81 -16.65 -11.57
C SER A 113 -39.59 -17.36 -12.76
N SER A 114 -39.23 -17.66 -14.06
CA SER A 114 -38.05 -17.75 -15.03
C SER A 114 -38.47 -17.54 -16.59
N VAL A 115 -37.87 -17.87 -17.81
CA VAL A 115 -36.64 -18.54 -18.42
C VAL A 115 -36.10 -18.01 -19.85
N ILE A 116 -35.92 -18.80 -20.97
CA ILE A 116 -34.89 -18.75 -22.13
C ILE A 116 -35.50 -18.99 -23.62
N ALA A 117 -34.97 -19.04 -24.91
CA ALA A 117 -33.70 -19.40 -25.69
C ALA A 117 -33.57 -19.04 -27.27
N GLN A 118 -32.36 -19.26 -27.91
CA GLN A 118 -31.95 -19.73 -29.32
C GLN A 118 -31.96 -18.80 -30.63
N SER A 119 -31.28 -18.98 -31.84
CA SER A 119 -30.21 -19.82 -32.55
C SER A 119 -30.07 -19.42 -34.09
N GLN A 120 -29.07 -19.56 -35.04
CA GLN A 120 -27.72 -20.20 -35.38
C GLN A 120 -27.20 -19.64 -36.81
N ARG A 121 -26.11 -19.86 -37.64
CA ARG A 121 -24.91 -20.72 -38.05
C ARG A 121 -23.87 -19.93 -38.98
N ASP A 122 -22.88 -20.40 -39.80
CA ASP A 122 -21.57 -21.14 -39.68
C ASP A 122 -20.61 -21.01 -40.98
N GLU A 123 -19.25 -20.96 -40.88
CA GLU A 123 -18.12 -21.20 -41.89
C GLU A 123 -17.93 -20.27 -43.18
N SER A 124 -16.88 -20.23 -44.08
CA SER A 124 -15.62 -20.96 -44.50
C SER A 124 -14.60 -20.03 -45.33
N SER A 125 -13.34 -20.26 -45.88
CA SER A 125 -12.08 -21.09 -45.65
C SER A 125 -10.85 -20.88 -46.67
N GLN A 126 -9.57 -20.72 -46.21
CA GLN A 126 -8.21 -21.09 -46.80
C GLN A 126 -7.59 -20.51 -48.17
N PRO A 127 -6.33 -20.82 -48.64
CA PRO A 127 -4.96 -20.33 -48.22
C PRO A 127 -4.02 -20.01 -49.46
N PRO A 128 -2.69 -20.35 -49.59
CA PRO A 128 -1.47 -20.34 -48.72
C PRO A 128 -0.21 -19.63 -49.34
N ASN A 129 0.87 -19.34 -48.56
CA ASN A 129 2.24 -19.93 -48.78
C ASN A 129 3.40 -19.46 -47.85
N ARG A 130 4.45 -20.30 -47.86
CA ARG A 130 5.80 -20.21 -47.25
C ARG A 130 6.41 -18.79 -47.16
N ALA A 131 6.97 -18.31 -46.04
CA ALA A 131 7.96 -18.85 -45.08
C ALA A 131 9.43 -18.65 -45.47
N ASP A 132 10.16 -17.88 -44.65
CA ASP A 132 11.56 -18.13 -44.29
C ASP A 132 11.87 -17.58 -42.88
N ILE A 133 12.98 -18.00 -42.26
CA ILE A 133 13.25 -17.82 -40.82
C ILE A 133 14.10 -16.56 -40.56
N GLY A 134 13.42 -15.44 -40.29
CA GLY A 134 14.04 -14.25 -39.72
C GLY A 134 14.40 -14.44 -38.24
N GLN A 135 15.62 -14.04 -37.84
CA GLN A 135 16.11 -14.14 -36.47
C GLN A 135 15.37 -13.18 -35.52
N THR A 136 14.33 -13.66 -34.84
CA THR A 136 13.65 -12.86 -33.79
C THR A 136 14.50 -12.85 -32.51
N LEU A 137 15.29 -11.79 -32.35
CA LEU A 137 16.04 -11.46 -31.14
C LEU A 137 15.13 -11.44 -29.90
N VAL A 138 15.67 -11.78 -28.74
CA VAL A 138 14.99 -11.59 -27.45
C VAL A 138 14.93 -10.08 -27.16
N ALA A 139 13.84 -9.45 -27.58
CA ALA A 139 13.51 -8.05 -27.34
C ALA A 139 12.26 -7.96 -26.46
N GLY A 140 12.29 -7.10 -25.44
CA GLY A 140 11.15 -6.89 -24.55
C GLY A 140 11.07 -7.84 -23.36
N MET A 141 12.15 -7.95 -22.57
CA MET A 141 11.95 -8.07 -21.12
C MET A 141 11.51 -6.69 -20.61
N GLU A 142 10.20 -6.45 -20.53
CA GLU A 142 9.73 -5.39 -19.62
C GLU A 142 9.83 -5.93 -18.20
N GLU A 143 10.77 -5.38 -17.44
CA GLU A 143 10.64 -5.33 -15.98
C GLU A 143 9.33 -4.60 -15.65
N PRO A 144 8.62 -4.94 -14.56
CA PRO A 144 7.45 -4.18 -14.15
C PRO A 144 7.88 -2.72 -13.97
N GLN A 145 7.29 -1.83 -14.77
CA GLN A 145 7.58 -0.40 -14.67
C GLN A 145 7.21 0.06 -13.26
N ASP A 146 8.03 0.95 -12.70
CA ASP A 146 7.82 1.51 -11.37
C ASP A 146 6.68 2.53 -11.47
N ASP A 147 5.42 2.05 -11.49
CA ASP A 147 4.23 2.90 -11.59
C ASP A 147 4.19 3.94 -10.43
N ASP A 148 4.82 3.62 -9.29
CA ASP A 148 5.00 4.53 -8.15
C ASP A 148 6.13 5.58 -8.35
N ALA A 149 6.94 5.48 -9.41
CA ALA A 149 7.90 6.50 -9.86
C ALA A 149 7.22 7.76 -10.45
N ALA A 150 5.90 7.86 -10.36
CA ALA A 150 5.20 9.13 -10.45
C ALA A 150 5.32 9.94 -9.13
N THR A 151 5.20 9.28 -7.98
CA THR A 151 5.28 9.92 -6.65
C THR A 151 6.73 10.19 -6.25
N ASN A 152 7.03 11.45 -5.94
CA ASN A 152 8.37 11.89 -5.54
C ASN A 152 8.82 11.33 -4.18
N GLY A 153 10.14 11.23 -3.98
CA GLY A 153 10.78 10.64 -2.80
C GLY A 153 10.45 11.26 -1.43
N MET A 154 9.68 12.35 -1.40
CA MET A 154 9.21 13.05 -0.19
C MET A 154 7.67 13.25 -0.16
N ALA A 155 6.91 12.50 -0.97
CA ALA A 155 5.44 12.48 -0.98
C ALA A 155 4.75 13.86 -1.11
N MET A 156 5.33 14.77 -1.91
CA MET A 156 4.81 16.15 -2.08
C MET A 156 3.66 16.30 -3.06
N VAL A 157 3.59 15.47 -4.11
CA VAL A 157 2.72 15.73 -5.28
C VAL A 157 1.90 14.49 -5.56
N PHE A 158 0.60 14.70 -5.77
CA PHE A 158 -0.30 13.69 -6.31
C PHE A 158 0.03 13.48 -7.78
N ILE A 159 0.40 12.26 -8.15
CA ILE A 159 0.14 11.76 -9.49
C ILE A 159 -0.70 10.50 -9.31
N ASP A 160 -1.96 10.64 -9.68
CA ASP A 160 -3.04 9.65 -9.65
C ASP A 160 -3.61 9.27 -8.26
N GLU A 161 -4.92 9.03 -8.22
CA GLU A 161 -5.72 8.62 -7.04
C GLU A 161 -5.62 7.10 -6.80
N HIS A 162 -4.54 6.50 -7.32
CA HIS A 162 -4.41 5.09 -7.64
C HIS A 162 -3.00 4.56 -7.34
N THR A 163 -2.37 5.11 -6.30
CA THR A 163 -1.18 4.52 -5.67
C THR A 163 -1.60 3.51 -4.61
N SER A 164 -0.87 2.40 -4.51
CA SER A 164 -1.09 1.33 -3.51
C SER A 164 -0.56 1.69 -2.11
N ALA A 165 0.16 2.79 -2.02
CA ALA A 165 0.90 3.22 -0.86
C ALA A 165 -0.01 3.77 0.26
N PHE A 166 0.09 3.19 1.46
CA PHE A 166 -0.45 3.82 2.67
C PHE A 166 0.29 5.15 2.93
N PHE A 167 -0.49 6.23 3.05
CA PHE A 167 -0.04 7.56 3.49
C PHE A 167 -0.85 7.98 4.72
N GLY A 168 -0.25 7.99 5.90
CA GLY A 168 -0.97 8.27 7.15
C GLY A 168 -1.17 9.75 7.43
N GLU A 169 -1.75 10.05 8.59
CA GLU A 169 -2.27 11.37 8.96
C GLU A 169 -1.24 12.51 8.93
N SER A 170 0.05 12.21 9.18
CA SER A 170 1.13 13.22 9.14
C SER A 170 1.65 13.53 7.73
N SER A 171 1.20 12.81 6.69
CA SER A 171 1.62 13.06 5.32
C SER A 171 1.02 14.37 4.75
N ASN A 172 1.71 14.97 3.78
CA ASN A 172 1.16 16.11 3.04
C ASN A 172 -0.02 15.69 2.13
N ILE A 173 -0.06 14.43 1.71
CA ILE A 173 -1.17 13.84 0.96
C ILE A 173 -2.45 13.85 1.78
N ASN A 174 -2.45 13.33 3.01
CA ASN A 174 -3.63 13.36 3.89
C ASN A 174 -4.10 14.80 4.18
N PHE A 175 -3.18 15.72 4.48
CA PHE A 175 -3.54 17.12 4.73
C PHE A 175 -4.16 17.79 3.48
N THR A 176 -3.63 17.51 2.30
CA THR A 176 -4.17 18.06 1.05
C THR A 176 -5.58 17.54 0.75
N GLN A 177 -5.86 16.26 1.02
CA GLN A 177 -7.21 15.70 0.87
C GLN A 177 -8.24 16.42 1.76
N LEU A 178 -7.86 16.83 2.98
CA LEU A 178 -8.71 17.64 3.86
C LEU A 178 -8.99 19.03 3.24
N LEU A 179 -7.97 19.70 2.69
CA LEU A 179 -8.13 21.02 2.07
C LEU A 179 -9.05 20.97 0.83
N LEU A 180 -8.92 19.94 -0.01
CA LEU A 180 -9.79 19.77 -1.18
C LEU A 180 -11.25 19.52 -0.79
N ARG A 181 -11.51 18.76 0.29
CA ARG A 181 -12.86 18.60 0.86
C ARG A 181 -13.43 19.94 1.35
N ALA A 182 -12.64 20.74 2.07
CA ALA A 182 -13.05 22.07 2.53
C ALA A 182 -13.36 23.04 1.37
N VAL A 183 -12.52 23.06 0.33
CA VAL A 183 -12.76 23.83 -0.92
C VAL A 183 -14.09 23.45 -1.58
N ALA A 184 -14.38 22.15 -1.70
CA ALA A 184 -15.61 21.67 -2.33
C ALA A 184 -16.87 22.12 -1.56
N ILE A 185 -16.82 22.11 -0.22
CA ILE A 185 -17.91 22.54 0.65
C ILE A 185 -18.09 24.07 0.61
N ALA A 186 -16.99 24.83 0.67
CA ALA A 186 -17.01 26.30 0.64
C ALA A 186 -17.64 26.89 -0.64
N ARG A 187 -17.59 26.16 -1.76
CA ARG A 187 -18.03 26.65 -3.08
C ARG A 187 -19.54 26.52 -3.34
N GLN A 188 -20.31 25.82 -2.50
CA GLN A 188 -21.75 25.52 -2.67
C GLN A 188 -22.12 24.87 -4.03
N THR A 189 -21.14 24.40 -4.79
CA THR A 189 -21.33 23.63 -6.01
C THR A 189 -21.70 22.20 -5.67
N ASP A 190 -22.75 21.66 -6.30
CA ASP A 190 -23.15 20.25 -6.16
C ASP A 190 -22.23 19.32 -7.00
N ILE A 191 -20.91 19.49 -6.80
CA ILE A 191 -19.90 18.55 -7.27
C ILE A 191 -20.09 17.28 -6.46
N GLN A 192 -20.61 16.23 -7.09
CA GLN A 192 -20.46 14.88 -6.58
C GLN A 192 -18.99 14.46 -6.67
N VAL A 193 -18.17 14.95 -5.73
CA VAL A 193 -16.89 14.34 -5.39
C VAL A 193 -17.20 12.88 -5.05
N PRO A 194 -16.68 11.87 -5.78
CA PRO A 194 -17.22 10.50 -5.70
C PRO A 194 -17.02 9.78 -4.36
N GLY A 195 -17.92 10.05 -3.39
CA GLY A 195 -18.20 9.12 -2.30
C GLY A 195 -17.34 9.24 -1.04
N THR A 196 -16.86 10.42 -0.65
CA THR A 196 -16.52 10.65 0.77
C THR A 196 -17.80 10.82 1.57
N LYS A 197 -18.29 9.73 2.21
CA LYS A 197 -19.33 9.82 3.24
C LYS A 197 -18.78 10.46 4.52
N ASP A 198 -19.68 10.97 5.33
CA ASP A 198 -19.41 11.96 6.36
C ASP A 198 -18.51 11.44 7.50
N HIS A 199 -17.38 12.11 7.71
CA HIS A 199 -16.45 11.77 8.79
C HIS A 199 -16.81 12.51 10.09
N ALA A 200 -17.83 11.98 10.77
CA ALA A 200 -17.89 12.04 12.23
C ALA A 200 -17.08 10.91 12.90
N SER A 201 -16.66 9.90 12.12
CA SER A 201 -16.15 8.60 12.58
C SER A 201 -14.71 8.30 12.13
N PHE A 202 -13.82 9.29 12.04
CA PHE A 202 -12.39 9.01 11.77
C PHE A 202 -11.63 8.43 12.99
N LEU A 203 -12.27 8.39 14.16
CA LEU A 203 -11.66 7.93 15.40
C LEU A 203 -11.98 6.47 15.79
N ASP A 204 -12.73 5.69 15.00
CA ASP A 204 -12.88 4.24 15.26
C ASP A 204 -12.72 3.37 13.99
N ASP A 205 -12.58 2.07 14.20
CA ASP A 205 -12.25 1.01 13.22
C ASP A 205 -10.91 1.17 12.46
N GLY A 206 -9.91 0.42 12.91
CA GLY A 206 -8.66 0.22 12.18
C GLY A 206 -8.80 -0.82 11.06
N ASN A 207 -9.14 -0.38 9.84
CA ASN A 207 -9.14 -1.23 8.63
C ASN A 207 -8.09 -0.78 7.61
N VAL A 208 -7.25 -1.72 7.15
CA VAL A 208 -6.18 -1.45 6.19
C VAL A 208 -6.78 -1.25 4.79
N SER A 209 -6.62 -0.05 4.24
CA SER A 209 -7.26 0.39 3.00
C SER A 209 -6.86 -0.45 1.78
N GLY A 210 -7.86 -0.79 0.95
CA GLY A 210 -7.68 -1.59 -0.27
C GLY A 210 -6.99 -0.84 -1.40
N ILE A 211 -6.17 -1.56 -2.16
CA ILE A 211 -5.31 -1.01 -3.22
C ILE A 211 -6.09 -0.80 -4.53
N HIS A 212 -6.00 0.42 -5.06
CA HIS A 212 -6.30 0.75 -6.46
C HIS A 212 -4.99 0.94 -7.24
N HIS A 213 -5.00 0.61 -8.53
CA HIS A 213 -3.92 0.90 -9.47
C HIS A 213 -4.50 1.21 -10.86
N SER A 214 -3.96 2.26 -11.48
CA SER A 214 -4.33 2.79 -12.78
C SER A 214 -3.43 2.27 -13.91
N GLN A 215 -3.19 3.08 -14.94
CA GLN A 215 -2.18 2.90 -15.96
C GLN A 215 -1.39 4.21 -16.03
N PRO A 216 -0.07 4.25 -15.75
CA PRO A 216 0.73 5.42 -16.09
C PRO A 216 1.01 5.47 -17.60
N GLN A 217 1.31 6.67 -18.10
CA GLN A 217 1.75 6.89 -19.48
C GLN A 217 3.20 6.48 -19.70
N SER A 218 3.52 6.23 -20.98
CA SER A 218 4.83 5.81 -21.44
C SER A 218 5.92 6.86 -21.17
N LYS A 219 6.86 6.54 -20.28
CA LYS A 219 8.26 6.96 -20.41
C LYS A 219 9.11 5.71 -20.59
N ALA A 220 9.86 5.65 -21.69
CA ALA A 220 10.61 4.47 -22.08
C ALA A 220 11.56 4.01 -20.95
N PRO A 221 11.61 2.71 -20.61
CA PRO A 221 12.55 2.19 -19.63
C PRO A 221 13.99 2.55 -20.00
N PHE A 222 14.71 3.22 -19.09
CA PHE A 222 16.16 3.37 -19.18
C PHE A 222 16.79 1.99 -18.94
N THR A 223 16.84 1.19 -20.00
CA THR A 223 17.69 0.00 -20.07
C THR A 223 19.10 0.42 -19.73
N ILE A 224 19.78 -0.33 -18.87
CA ILE A 224 21.25 -0.22 -18.75
C ILE A 224 21.81 -0.66 -20.11
N SER A 225 22.10 0.31 -20.97
CA SER A 225 22.60 0.08 -22.31
C SER A 225 23.82 -0.83 -22.25
N ALA A 226 23.90 -1.79 -23.17
CA ALA A 226 24.92 -2.84 -23.19
C ALA A 226 26.38 -2.34 -23.39
N GLY A 227 26.61 -1.02 -23.36
CA GLY A 227 27.92 -0.37 -23.32
C GLY A 227 28.25 0.39 -22.02
N ILE A 228 27.37 0.45 -21.00
CA ILE A 228 27.68 1.15 -19.74
C ILE A 228 28.65 0.29 -18.90
N SER A 229 29.94 0.56 -19.03
CA SER A 229 30.97 -0.01 -18.16
C SER A 229 30.76 0.46 -16.71
N ILE A 230 30.32 -0.45 -15.83
CA ILE A 230 30.06 -0.19 -14.41
C ILE A 230 31.32 0.18 -13.61
N THR A 231 32.51 -0.08 -14.14
CA THR A 231 33.81 0.29 -13.56
C THR A 231 34.44 1.52 -14.22
N SER A 232 33.76 2.15 -15.19
CA SER A 232 34.19 3.44 -15.74
C SER A 232 34.17 4.52 -14.65
N LEU A 233 35.18 5.39 -14.68
CA LEU A 233 35.28 6.59 -13.85
C LEU A 233 35.44 7.83 -14.74
N PRO A 234 35.05 9.03 -14.27
CA PRO A 234 35.34 10.29 -14.96
C PRO A 234 36.83 10.61 -15.03
N GLU A 235 37.17 11.64 -15.80
CA GLU A 235 38.48 12.31 -15.72
C GLU A 235 38.78 12.79 -14.29
N VAL A 236 40.06 12.80 -13.91
CA VAL A 236 40.50 13.14 -12.54
C VAL A 236 40.07 14.55 -12.12
N ALA A 237 40.10 15.53 -13.02
CA ALA A 237 39.62 16.88 -12.73
C ALA A 237 38.12 16.93 -12.38
N VAL A 238 37.30 16.14 -13.07
CA VAL A 238 35.86 16.01 -12.79
C VAL A 238 35.61 15.25 -11.50
N MET A 239 36.37 14.16 -11.24
CA MET A 239 36.27 13.42 -9.99
C MET A 239 36.64 14.26 -8.77
N ASN A 240 37.72 15.04 -8.85
CA ASN A 240 38.11 15.97 -7.80
C ASN A 240 36.98 16.96 -7.52
N ARG A 241 36.52 17.69 -8.54
CA ARG A 241 35.46 18.70 -8.41
C ARG A 241 34.18 18.14 -7.80
N LEU A 242 33.74 16.95 -8.23
CA LEU A 242 32.54 16.31 -7.67
C LEU A 242 32.76 15.83 -6.22
N LEU A 243 33.98 15.43 -5.85
CA LEU A 243 34.31 15.10 -4.46
C LEU A 243 34.33 16.35 -3.57
N ASP A 244 34.86 17.46 -4.08
CA ASP A 244 34.83 18.77 -3.42
C ASP A 244 33.38 19.25 -3.24
N THR A 245 32.59 19.28 -4.32
CA THR A 245 31.16 19.61 -4.29
C THR A 245 30.38 18.72 -3.31
N TYR A 246 30.68 17.42 -3.22
CA TYR A 246 30.06 16.53 -2.22
C TYR A 246 30.38 16.99 -0.79
N PHE A 247 31.65 17.17 -0.44
CA PHE A 247 32.05 17.54 0.92
C PHE A 247 31.71 18.98 1.30
N ASP A 248 31.56 19.91 0.35
CA ASP A 248 31.06 21.28 0.57
C ASP A 248 29.53 21.39 0.70
N THR A 249 28.79 20.33 0.40
CA THR A 249 27.31 20.33 0.42
C THR A 249 26.74 19.16 1.23
N ALA A 250 26.47 18.02 0.61
CA ALA A 250 25.84 16.86 1.23
C ALA A 250 26.68 16.29 2.38
N GLY A 251 28.01 16.28 2.26
CA GLY A 251 28.92 15.83 3.31
C GLY A 251 28.89 16.69 4.58
N VAL A 252 28.63 18.00 4.47
CA VAL A 252 28.46 18.90 5.63
C VAL A 252 27.15 18.60 6.36
N VAL A 253 26.07 18.38 5.61
CA VAL A 253 24.72 18.15 6.15
C VAL A 253 24.57 16.72 6.71
N PHE A 254 25.32 15.76 6.16
CA PHE A 254 25.29 14.34 6.51
C PHE A 254 26.72 13.77 6.71
N PRO A 255 27.44 14.15 7.79
CA PRO A 255 28.86 13.82 7.99
C PRO A 255 29.12 12.39 8.50
N PHE A 256 28.61 11.36 7.81
CA PHE A 256 28.91 9.95 8.13
C PHE A 256 30.23 9.44 7.51
N LEU A 257 30.80 10.16 6.53
CA LEU A 257 32.11 9.89 5.95
C LEU A 257 33.13 10.95 6.38
N LEU A 258 34.35 10.53 6.71
CA LEU A 258 35.46 11.49 6.85
C LEU A 258 35.98 11.92 5.47
N GLU A 259 36.10 13.22 5.28
CA GLU A 259 36.73 13.80 4.11
C GLU A 259 38.19 13.36 3.96
N GLU A 260 39.02 13.50 5.00
CA GLU A 260 40.43 13.11 5.02
C GLU A 260 40.64 11.62 4.64
N THR A 261 39.97 10.67 5.31
CA THR A 261 40.09 9.24 4.98
C THR A 261 39.61 8.95 3.56
N THR A 262 38.50 9.57 3.13
CA THR A 262 37.97 9.38 1.77
C THR A 262 38.95 9.89 0.72
N ARG A 263 39.49 11.10 0.90
CA ARG A 263 40.49 11.72 0.01
C ARG A 263 41.82 10.95 0.03
N LYS A 264 42.22 10.38 1.16
CA LYS A 264 43.39 9.49 1.27
C LYS A 264 43.20 8.22 0.46
N THR A 265 42.12 7.46 0.69
CA THR A 265 41.83 6.24 -0.08
C THR A 265 41.65 6.55 -1.58
N TYR A 266 41.05 7.68 -1.92
CA TYR A 266 40.93 8.16 -3.30
C TYR A 266 42.31 8.46 -3.94
N SER A 267 43.20 9.14 -3.21
CA SER A 267 44.57 9.42 -3.65
C SER A 267 45.42 8.16 -3.81
N GLU A 268 45.24 7.18 -2.93
CA GLU A 268 45.86 5.85 -3.04
C GLU A 268 45.31 5.07 -4.25
N CYS A 269 44.00 5.15 -4.52
CA CYS A 269 43.38 4.53 -5.69
C CYS A 269 43.83 5.19 -7.00
N LEU A 270 43.94 6.52 -7.06
CA LEU A 270 44.53 7.25 -8.20
C LEU A 270 45.94 6.75 -8.53
N LYS A 271 46.84 6.74 -7.53
CA LYS A 271 48.23 6.27 -7.69
C LYS A 271 48.34 4.82 -8.18
N ASN A 272 47.37 3.97 -7.82
CA ASN A 272 47.31 2.56 -8.22
C ASN A 272 46.39 2.29 -9.42
N GLY A 273 45.88 3.33 -10.09
CA GLY A 273 45.00 3.22 -11.26
C GLY A 273 43.68 2.47 -11.01
N PHE A 274 43.14 2.54 -9.78
CA PHE A 274 41.92 1.88 -9.29
C PHE A 274 41.86 0.34 -9.41
N LYS A 275 42.89 -0.33 -9.94
CA LYS A 275 42.93 -1.80 -10.20
C LYS A 275 42.76 -2.70 -8.97
N ARG A 276 42.84 -2.13 -7.76
CA ARG A 276 42.65 -2.82 -6.46
C ARG A 276 41.55 -2.19 -5.60
N ALA A 277 40.77 -1.24 -6.14
CA ALA A 277 39.69 -0.59 -5.40
C ALA A 277 38.56 -1.59 -5.10
N ARG A 278 38.04 -1.57 -3.88
CA ARG A 278 36.99 -2.50 -3.43
C ARG A 278 35.64 -2.12 -4.06
N ARG A 279 34.85 -3.13 -4.46
CA ARG A 279 33.58 -2.95 -5.20
C ARG A 279 32.57 -2.06 -4.45
N THR A 280 32.48 -2.24 -3.13
CA THR A 280 31.74 -1.40 -2.16
C THR A 280 32.18 0.06 -2.17
N TRP A 281 33.48 0.30 -2.06
CA TRP A 281 34.05 1.64 -2.06
C TRP A 281 33.88 2.35 -3.42
N LEU A 282 34.04 1.64 -4.54
CA LEU A 282 33.74 2.19 -5.88
C LEU A 282 32.26 2.54 -6.06
N GLY A 283 31.33 1.74 -5.51
CA GLY A 283 29.90 2.07 -5.52
C GLY A 283 29.61 3.32 -4.67
N THR A 284 30.22 3.42 -3.49
CA THR A 284 30.11 4.59 -2.61
C THR A 284 30.67 5.85 -3.28
N LEU A 285 31.81 5.75 -3.97
CA LEU A 285 32.40 6.87 -4.74
C LEU A 285 31.49 7.32 -5.89
N ASN A 286 30.88 6.40 -6.62
CA ASN A 286 29.88 6.76 -7.63
C ASN A 286 28.64 7.42 -7.00
N MET A 287 28.20 7.00 -5.81
CA MET A 287 27.11 7.69 -5.12
C MET A 287 27.47 9.11 -4.64
N MET A 288 28.72 9.37 -4.22
CA MET A 288 29.20 10.75 -3.99
C MET A 288 29.07 11.59 -5.26
N PHE A 289 29.51 11.05 -6.41
CA PHE A 289 29.41 11.73 -7.69
C PHE A 289 27.95 11.95 -8.14
N ALA A 290 27.05 11.01 -7.87
CA ALA A 290 25.62 11.15 -8.14
C ALA A 290 25.01 12.31 -7.33
N LEU A 291 25.22 12.32 -6.00
CA LEU A 291 24.73 13.35 -5.09
C LEU A 291 25.33 14.74 -5.39
N ALA A 292 26.63 14.81 -5.68
CA ALA A 292 27.29 16.05 -6.09
C ALA A 292 26.76 16.58 -7.42
N THR A 293 26.54 15.71 -8.41
CA THR A 293 26.03 16.11 -9.72
C THR A 293 24.62 16.72 -9.63
N MET A 294 23.78 16.23 -8.72
CA MET A 294 22.45 16.82 -8.49
C MET A 294 22.50 18.28 -7.96
N LEU A 295 23.63 18.69 -7.41
CA LEU A 295 23.88 20.01 -6.82
C LEU A 295 24.82 20.89 -7.67
N ASP A 296 25.57 20.32 -8.63
CA ASP A 296 26.47 21.02 -9.57
C ASP A 296 25.72 21.81 -10.66
N ARG A 297 24.95 22.81 -10.23
CA ARG A 297 24.19 23.74 -11.09
C ARG A 297 25.07 24.74 -11.85
N GLU A 298 26.33 24.95 -11.44
CA GLU A 298 27.26 25.82 -12.17
C GLU A 298 27.70 25.20 -13.49
N ASN A 299 28.11 23.92 -13.46
CA ASN A 299 28.54 23.23 -14.68
C ASN A 299 27.34 22.63 -15.45
N PHE A 300 26.21 22.39 -14.77
CA PHE A 300 25.00 21.83 -15.36
C PHE A 300 23.73 22.60 -14.90
N PRO A 301 23.45 23.81 -15.44
CA PRO A 301 22.31 24.63 -15.00
C PRO A 301 20.96 23.91 -15.13
N SER A 302 20.73 23.27 -16.28
CA SER A 302 19.53 22.47 -16.56
C SER A 302 19.41 21.26 -15.64
N ALA A 303 18.33 21.17 -14.86
CA ALA A 303 18.10 20.04 -13.96
C ALA A 303 18.05 18.70 -14.71
N LYS A 304 17.45 18.66 -15.91
CA LYS A 304 17.43 17.47 -16.76
C LYS A 304 18.82 16.88 -16.98
N LYS A 305 19.82 17.71 -17.32
CA LYS A 305 21.21 17.27 -17.53
C LYS A 305 21.89 16.79 -16.24
N ARG A 306 21.52 17.36 -15.08
CA ARG A 306 21.97 16.85 -13.77
C ARG A 306 21.37 15.50 -13.43
N PHE A 307 20.07 15.30 -13.64
CA PHE A 307 19.43 13.99 -13.45
C PHE A 307 20.02 12.93 -14.39
N GLU A 308 20.17 13.21 -15.69
CA GLU A 308 20.78 12.29 -16.67
C GLU A 308 22.21 11.84 -16.26
N ARG A 309 23.02 12.78 -15.76
CA ARG A 309 24.39 12.50 -15.33
C ARG A 309 24.47 11.89 -13.91
N GLY A 310 23.57 12.26 -13.02
CA GLY A 310 23.42 11.67 -11.68
C GLY A 310 23.00 10.21 -11.78
N ASP A 311 22.01 9.91 -12.63
CA ASP A 311 21.52 8.56 -12.85
C ASP A 311 22.59 7.67 -13.50
N LEU A 312 23.47 8.20 -14.37
CA LEU A 312 24.64 7.45 -14.86
C LEU A 312 25.55 6.98 -13.71
N TYR A 313 25.80 7.81 -12.71
CA TYR A 313 26.61 7.42 -11.54
C TYR A 313 25.83 6.49 -10.59
N TYR A 314 24.54 6.74 -10.38
CA TYR A 314 23.64 5.86 -9.63
C TYR A 314 23.59 4.44 -10.23
N HIS A 315 23.39 4.30 -11.54
CA HIS A 315 23.35 3.00 -12.22
C HIS A 315 24.71 2.27 -12.16
N ARG A 316 25.84 2.98 -12.19
CA ARG A 316 27.16 2.38 -11.90
C ARG A 316 27.23 1.88 -10.46
N ALA A 317 26.81 2.68 -9.48
CA ALA A 317 26.81 2.30 -8.08
C ALA A 317 25.89 1.09 -7.81
N VAL A 318 24.70 1.04 -8.40
CA VAL A 318 23.76 -0.10 -8.30
C VAL A 318 24.31 -1.35 -8.99
N GLY A 319 24.91 -1.24 -10.18
CA GLY A 319 25.61 -2.36 -10.82
C GLY A 319 26.81 -2.88 -10.00
N LEU A 320 27.46 -2.00 -9.25
CA LEU A 320 28.53 -2.37 -8.32
C LEU A 320 27.98 -2.96 -7.01
N CYS A 321 26.91 -2.46 -6.41
CA CYS A 321 26.57 -2.76 -5.02
C CYS A 321 25.13 -3.27 -4.77
N GLY A 322 24.22 -3.23 -5.74
CA GLY A 322 22.80 -3.60 -5.57
C GLY A 322 22.60 -5.06 -5.11
N GLU A 323 23.07 -6.04 -5.88
CA GLU A 323 22.99 -7.45 -5.43
C GLU A 323 23.90 -7.73 -4.23
N LEU A 324 25.04 -7.03 -4.12
CA LEU A 324 25.95 -7.22 -3.01
C LEU A 324 25.31 -6.79 -1.67
N SER A 325 24.52 -5.71 -1.66
CA SER A 325 23.89 -5.19 -0.45
C SER A 325 22.73 -6.03 0.09
N LYS A 326 22.14 -6.89 -0.74
CA LYS A 326 21.14 -7.89 -0.32
C LYS A 326 21.77 -9.06 0.45
N HIS A 327 23.06 -9.35 0.22
CA HIS A 327 23.73 -10.56 0.70
C HIS A 327 24.90 -10.31 1.66
N VAL A 328 25.53 -9.12 1.64
CA VAL A 328 26.74 -8.80 2.41
C VAL A 328 26.56 -7.53 3.23
N VAL A 329 26.38 -7.72 4.54
CA VAL A 329 26.33 -6.65 5.53
C VAL A 329 27.75 -6.17 5.85
N SER A 330 28.04 -4.90 5.59
CA SER A 330 29.30 -4.23 5.94
C SER A 330 29.07 -2.74 6.14
N LEU A 331 29.98 -2.03 6.83
CA LEU A 331 29.83 -0.58 7.05
C LEU A 331 29.82 0.20 5.72
N GLU A 332 30.59 -0.24 4.73
CA GLU A 332 30.55 0.36 3.38
C GLU A 332 29.26 0.02 2.62
N THR A 333 28.67 -1.16 2.85
CA THR A 333 27.33 -1.48 2.36
C THR A 333 26.30 -0.51 2.95
N VAL A 334 26.39 -0.22 4.26
CA VAL A 334 25.52 0.74 4.96
C VAL A 334 25.72 2.16 4.44
N HIS A 335 26.97 2.60 4.21
CA HIS A 335 27.26 3.92 3.63
C HIS A 335 26.74 4.07 2.19
N TYR A 336 26.92 3.05 1.34
CA TYR A 336 26.33 2.99 0.01
C TYR A 336 24.78 3.06 0.07
N LEU A 337 24.15 2.23 0.89
CA LEU A 337 22.69 2.20 1.04
C LEU A 337 22.14 3.54 1.54
N LEU A 338 22.83 4.20 2.49
CA LEU A 338 22.45 5.51 3.00
C LEU A 338 22.48 6.58 1.89
N MET A 339 23.54 6.62 1.09
CA MET A 339 23.61 7.53 -0.06
C MET A 339 22.54 7.24 -1.11
N VAL A 340 22.18 5.97 -1.32
CA VAL A 340 21.11 5.58 -2.25
C VAL A 340 19.75 6.10 -1.76
N VAL A 341 19.41 5.98 -0.48
CA VAL A 341 18.17 6.57 0.06
C VAL A 341 18.16 8.10 -0.11
N MET A 342 19.26 8.77 0.23
CA MET A 342 19.41 10.22 0.04
C MET A 342 19.23 10.65 -1.42
N TYR A 343 19.69 9.85 -2.38
CA TYR A 343 19.51 10.10 -3.81
C TYR A 343 18.04 9.86 -4.24
N CYS A 344 17.43 8.77 -3.78
CA CYS A 344 16.02 8.46 -4.06
C CYS A 344 15.05 9.54 -3.52
N GLN A 345 15.35 10.16 -2.37
CA GLN A 345 14.56 11.30 -1.84
C GLN A 345 14.49 12.50 -2.80
N GLY A 346 15.58 12.79 -3.53
CA GLY A 346 15.67 13.88 -4.50
C GLY A 346 15.13 13.55 -5.90
N THR A 347 14.54 12.37 -6.10
CA THR A 347 14.07 11.87 -7.41
C THR A 347 12.63 11.34 -7.33
N GLN A 348 12.05 10.93 -8.46
CA GLN A 348 10.75 10.26 -8.50
C GLN A 348 10.91 8.75 -8.21
N ARG A 349 11.37 8.39 -7.01
CA ARG A 349 11.71 7.00 -6.63
C ARG A 349 11.27 6.68 -5.19
N SER A 350 10.02 7.03 -4.83
CA SER A 350 9.50 7.00 -3.46
C SER A 350 9.49 5.62 -2.80
N VAL A 351 8.97 4.60 -3.49
CA VAL A 351 8.95 3.21 -3.00
C VAL A 351 10.36 2.64 -2.90
N GLN A 352 11.26 3.00 -3.84
CA GLN A 352 12.69 2.63 -3.75
C GLN A 352 13.32 3.23 -2.49
N ALA A 353 13.10 4.52 -2.19
CA ALA A 353 13.61 5.19 -1.00
C ALA A 353 13.20 4.46 0.31
N TRP A 354 11.90 4.15 0.46
CA TRP A 354 11.37 3.47 1.64
C TRP A 354 11.91 2.03 1.79
N ASN A 355 11.89 1.24 0.71
CA ASN A 355 12.31 -0.16 0.75
C ASN A 355 13.82 -0.29 1.00
N ILE A 356 14.63 0.59 0.40
CA ILE A 356 16.08 0.63 0.61
C ILE A 356 16.42 1.17 2.01
N HIS A 357 15.64 2.10 2.55
CA HIS A 357 15.75 2.53 3.96
C HIS A 357 15.47 1.38 4.95
N GLY A 358 14.50 0.53 4.65
CA GLY A 358 14.25 -0.70 5.43
C GLY A 358 15.43 -1.68 5.40
N LEU A 359 16.09 -1.85 4.25
CA LEU A 359 17.30 -2.66 4.13
C LEU A 359 18.48 -2.03 4.90
N LEU A 360 18.73 -0.73 4.69
CA LEU A 360 19.74 0.07 5.38
C LEU A 360 19.64 -0.06 6.90
N THR A 361 18.44 0.12 7.45
CA THR A 361 18.17 0.03 8.89
C THR A 361 18.52 -1.35 9.42
N ARG A 362 18.07 -2.43 8.77
CA ARG A 362 18.38 -3.81 9.16
C ARG A 362 19.88 -4.13 9.03
N SER A 363 20.56 -3.65 7.99
CA SER A 363 22.00 -3.82 7.83
C SER A 363 22.80 -3.09 8.93
N ALA A 364 22.41 -1.87 9.28
CA ALA A 364 23.04 -1.10 10.36
C ALA A 364 22.75 -1.70 11.76
N MET A 365 21.55 -2.24 11.97
CA MET A 365 21.23 -3.01 13.17
C MET A 365 22.07 -4.28 13.28
N ALA A 366 22.24 -5.04 12.19
CA ALA A 366 23.03 -6.28 12.15
C ALA A 366 24.55 -6.06 12.37
N LEU A 367 25.07 -4.86 12.09
CA LEU A 367 26.42 -4.44 12.47
C LEU A 367 26.54 -3.99 13.95
N GLY A 368 25.43 -3.93 14.68
CA GLY A 368 25.42 -3.44 16.06
C GLY A 368 25.60 -1.93 16.20
N LEU A 369 25.43 -1.12 15.14
CA LEU A 369 25.64 0.34 15.22
C LEU A 369 24.72 1.00 16.26
N HIS A 370 23.50 0.47 16.38
CA HIS A 370 22.46 0.78 17.37
C HIS A 370 22.83 0.44 18.84
N SER A 371 23.89 -0.33 19.07
CA SER A 371 24.27 -0.80 20.41
C SER A 371 25.44 0.00 20.95
N CYS A 372 25.26 0.64 22.12
CA CYS A 372 26.32 1.37 22.80
C CYS A 372 27.53 0.47 23.16
N VAL A 373 27.31 -0.83 23.36
CA VAL A 373 28.32 -1.83 23.75
C VAL A 373 29.25 -2.19 22.58
N ALA A 374 28.72 -2.37 21.37
CA ALA A 374 29.47 -2.88 20.22
C ALA A 374 30.72 -2.02 19.85
N GLY A 375 30.65 -0.71 20.11
CA GLY A 375 31.73 0.25 19.81
C GLY A 375 32.80 0.41 20.90
N LYS A 376 32.69 -0.25 22.07
CA LYS A 376 33.58 -0.01 23.23
C LYS A 376 35.06 -0.39 23.01
N HIS A 377 35.36 -1.14 21.96
CA HIS A 377 36.72 -1.58 21.61
C HIS A 377 37.20 -1.03 20.25
N LEU A 378 36.48 -0.07 19.68
CA LEU A 378 36.88 0.61 18.45
C LEU A 378 37.79 1.80 18.76
N ASP A 379 38.56 2.20 17.75
CA ASP A 379 39.28 3.46 17.75
C ASP A 379 38.29 4.66 17.95
N PRO A 380 38.64 5.72 18.71
CA PRO A 380 37.73 6.83 19.01
C PRO A 380 37.20 7.58 17.78
N ILE A 381 37.93 7.55 16.67
CA ILE A 381 37.54 8.15 15.40
C ILE A 381 36.59 7.19 14.64
N GLN A 382 36.92 5.89 14.62
CA GLN A 382 36.05 4.86 14.03
C GLN A 382 34.69 4.74 14.74
N ALA A 383 34.68 4.84 16.08
CA ALA A 383 33.46 4.87 16.89
C ALA A 383 32.56 6.07 16.54
N GLU A 384 33.16 7.22 16.26
CA GLU A 384 32.43 8.44 15.88
C GLU A 384 31.80 8.33 14.49
N TYR A 385 32.45 7.72 13.49
CA TYR A 385 31.78 7.46 12.19
C TYR A 385 30.60 6.50 12.33
N GLN A 386 30.72 5.45 13.14
CA GLN A 386 29.60 4.56 13.41
C GLN A 386 28.46 5.29 14.13
N ARG A 387 28.77 6.19 15.08
CA ARG A 387 27.79 7.06 15.74
C ARG A 387 27.10 7.99 14.73
N ARG A 388 27.84 8.76 13.91
CA ARG A 388 27.26 9.67 12.90
C ARG A 388 26.42 8.92 11.87
N THR A 389 26.89 7.76 11.42
CA THR A 389 26.14 6.87 10.51
C THR A 389 24.79 6.46 11.13
N TRP A 390 24.79 6.00 12.37
CA TRP A 390 23.56 5.58 13.05
C TRP A 390 22.61 6.75 13.35
N VAL A 391 23.13 7.86 13.85
CA VAL A 391 22.35 9.09 14.12
C VAL A 391 21.68 9.59 12.84
N ILE A 392 22.38 9.59 11.70
CA ILE A 392 21.81 9.99 10.42
C ILE A 392 20.71 9.01 9.94
N ILE A 393 20.89 7.69 10.13
CA ILE A 393 19.84 6.70 9.86
C ILE A 393 18.61 6.95 10.74
N TYR A 394 18.78 7.20 12.05
CA TYR A 394 17.67 7.52 12.95
C TYR A 394 16.92 8.80 12.51
N CYS A 395 17.64 9.87 12.15
CA CYS A 395 17.04 11.12 11.67
C CYS A 395 16.27 10.91 10.35
N LEU A 396 16.86 10.15 9.42
CA LEU A 396 16.28 9.83 8.12
C LEU A 396 15.00 8.99 8.26
N ASP A 397 15.00 8.02 9.17
CA ASP A 397 13.82 7.23 9.54
C ASP A 397 12.65 8.13 9.97
N LYS A 398 12.89 9.14 10.83
CA LYS A 398 11.83 10.08 11.27
C LYS A 398 11.37 11.02 10.16
N VAL A 399 12.28 11.49 9.31
CA VAL A 399 11.94 12.32 8.14
C VAL A 399 11.04 11.57 7.14
N LEU A 400 11.39 10.32 6.81
CA LEU A 400 10.59 9.49 5.91
C LEU A 400 9.25 9.10 6.56
N SER A 401 9.25 8.77 7.86
CA SER A 401 8.05 8.46 8.63
C SER A 401 7.07 9.64 8.66
N ALA A 402 7.54 10.87 8.88
CA ALA A 402 6.72 12.07 8.83
C ALA A 402 6.15 12.33 7.43
N ALA A 403 6.99 12.24 6.38
CA ALA A 403 6.59 12.49 5.00
C ALA A 403 5.54 11.49 4.48
N PHE A 404 5.73 10.20 4.77
CA PHE A 404 4.81 9.13 4.37
C PHE A 404 3.66 8.89 5.38
N GLY A 405 3.69 9.48 6.57
CA GLY A 405 2.74 9.13 7.65
C GLY A 405 2.81 7.65 8.06
N ARG A 406 4.02 7.08 8.10
CA ARG A 406 4.26 5.68 8.44
C ARG A 406 4.96 5.56 9.81
N PRO A 407 4.76 4.46 10.57
CA PRO A 407 5.52 4.23 11.79
C PRO A 407 7.04 4.20 11.55
N ALA A 408 7.78 4.74 12.51
CA ALA A 408 9.24 4.73 12.53
C ALA A 408 9.81 3.31 12.66
N SER A 409 10.83 2.97 11.85
CA SER A 409 11.51 1.67 11.91
C SER A 409 12.56 1.60 13.03
N VAL A 410 12.98 2.74 13.58
CA VAL A 410 13.95 2.84 14.68
C VAL A 410 13.30 3.46 15.93
N PRO A 411 12.96 2.66 16.96
CA PRO A 411 12.46 3.17 18.24
C PRO A 411 13.43 4.16 18.93
N ASP A 412 12.90 5.06 19.76
CA ASP A 412 13.71 6.06 20.48
C ASP A 412 14.70 5.43 21.48
N GLU A 413 14.36 4.28 22.06
CA GLU A 413 15.28 3.47 22.87
C GLU A 413 16.49 2.93 22.09
N HIS A 414 16.46 3.01 20.76
CA HIS A 414 17.58 2.67 19.87
C HIS A 414 18.20 3.91 19.21
N ALA A 415 17.85 5.14 19.61
CA ALA A 415 18.44 6.37 19.07
C ALA A 415 19.95 6.52 19.38
N VAL A 416 20.46 5.78 20.37
CA VAL A 416 21.85 5.78 20.88
C VAL A 416 22.27 7.09 21.55
N ASP A 417 22.19 7.10 22.88
CA ASP A 417 22.87 8.10 23.73
C ASP A 417 24.38 7.79 23.81
N ARG A 418 25.08 8.03 22.70
CA ARG A 418 26.53 8.21 22.67
C ARG A 418 26.81 9.70 22.57
N GLN A 419 27.49 10.24 23.58
CA GLN A 419 28.10 11.56 23.50
C GLN A 419 29.11 11.62 22.32
N PRO A 420 29.26 12.77 21.63
CA PRO A 420 30.24 12.92 20.56
C PRO A 420 31.67 12.62 21.01
N SER A 421 32.44 11.95 20.16
CA SER A 421 33.86 11.68 20.44
C SER A 421 34.68 12.98 20.39
N ALA A 422 35.25 13.38 21.53
CA ALA A 422 36.09 14.58 21.62
C ALA A 422 37.36 14.53 20.75
N ALA A 423 37.72 13.35 20.21
CA ALA A 423 38.89 13.15 19.36
C ALA A 423 38.85 13.92 18.03
N LEU A 424 37.68 14.35 17.55
CA LEU A 424 37.58 15.11 16.28
C LEU A 424 37.91 16.61 16.41
N TYR A 425 37.86 17.20 17.61
CA TYR A 425 38.27 18.60 17.83
C TYR A 425 39.79 18.84 17.75
N HIS A 426 40.57 17.83 17.35
CA HIS A 426 42.04 17.84 17.34
C HIS A 426 42.66 17.43 15.98
N THR A 427 41.86 17.32 14.90
CA THR A 427 42.42 17.04 13.57
C THR A 427 42.93 18.32 12.87
N PRO A 428 44.03 18.28 12.09
CA PRO A 428 44.68 19.50 11.60
C PRO A 428 43.94 20.25 10.46
N SER A 429 42.81 19.75 9.97
CA SER A 429 42.07 20.32 8.83
C SER A 429 40.82 21.11 9.24
N MET A 430 40.80 21.65 10.46
CA MET A 430 39.72 22.52 10.95
C MET A 430 39.80 23.93 10.35
N SER A 431 38.67 24.61 10.29
CA SER A 431 38.62 26.07 10.07
C SER A 431 39.27 26.82 11.24
N GLU A 432 39.56 28.11 11.04
CA GLU A 432 40.25 29.02 11.99
C GLU A 432 39.61 29.12 13.39
N SER A 433 38.40 28.57 13.57
CA SER A 433 37.63 28.48 14.81
C SER A 433 37.82 27.19 15.63
N GLY A 434 38.40 26.12 15.07
CA GLY A 434 38.64 24.85 15.79
C GLY A 434 37.41 24.00 16.17
N ALA A 435 36.23 24.27 15.59
CA ALA A 435 34.98 23.56 15.89
C ALA A 435 34.54 22.58 14.78
N ASP A 436 34.02 21.41 15.16
CA ASP A 436 33.44 20.40 14.25
C ASP A 436 32.00 20.79 13.88
N ILE A 437 31.87 21.88 13.11
CA ILE A 437 30.59 22.46 12.69
C ILE A 437 29.62 21.40 12.08
N PRO A 438 30.07 20.42 11.26
CA PRO A 438 29.19 19.33 10.80
C PRO A 438 28.70 18.42 11.94
N GLY A 439 29.56 18.09 12.90
CA GLY A 439 29.22 17.31 14.09
C GLY A 439 28.23 18.03 15.00
N ASP A 440 28.46 19.31 15.26
CA ASP A 440 27.59 20.18 16.07
C ASP A 440 26.21 20.34 15.42
N PHE A 441 26.18 20.63 14.10
CA PHE A 441 24.94 20.70 13.31
C PHE A 441 24.16 19.38 13.32
N LEU A 442 24.86 18.24 13.26
CA LEU A 442 24.21 16.92 13.35
C LEU A 442 23.65 16.66 14.75
N ALA A 443 24.35 17.09 15.82
CA ALA A 443 23.89 16.94 17.19
C ALA A 443 22.59 17.72 17.45
N VAL A 444 22.55 19.02 17.15
CA VAL A 444 21.33 19.83 17.33
C VAL A 444 20.19 19.35 16.41
N SER A 445 20.51 18.86 15.20
CA SER A 445 19.50 18.25 14.32
C SER A 445 18.92 16.96 14.90
N PHE A 446 19.74 16.12 15.55
CA PHE A 446 19.30 14.87 16.16
C PHE A 446 18.33 15.13 17.33
N GLU A 447 18.63 16.09 18.20
CA GLU A 447 17.71 16.52 19.27
C GLU A 447 16.36 17.00 18.71
N LEU A 448 16.37 17.77 17.62
CA LEU A 448 15.15 18.20 16.93
C LEU A 448 14.36 17.00 16.38
N TYR A 449 15.04 16.00 15.80
CA TYR A 449 14.39 14.78 15.32
C TYR A 449 13.92 13.83 16.43
N GLN A 450 14.47 13.92 17.65
CA GLN A 450 13.86 13.27 18.82
C GLN A 450 12.54 13.94 19.25
N VAL A 451 12.42 15.27 19.11
CA VAL A 451 11.13 15.96 19.31
C VAL A 451 10.14 15.54 18.21
N MET A 452 10.59 15.41 16.96
CA MET A 452 9.79 14.85 15.85
C MET A 452 9.28 13.44 16.14
N SER A 453 10.14 12.53 16.62
CA SER A 453 9.75 11.16 16.95
C SER A 453 8.64 11.12 18.00
N LYS A 454 8.80 11.88 19.09
CA LYS A 454 7.80 11.98 20.17
C LYS A 454 6.48 12.57 19.69
N SER A 455 6.51 13.55 18.79
CA SER A 455 5.31 14.10 18.13
C SER A 455 4.59 13.04 17.27
N LEU A 456 5.32 12.30 16.42
CA LEU A 456 4.74 11.22 15.61
C LEU A 456 4.10 10.11 16.46
N VAL A 457 4.71 9.75 17.58
CA VAL A 457 4.15 8.77 18.52
C VAL A 457 2.93 9.32 19.27
N LYS A 458 2.99 10.56 19.78
CA LYS A 458 1.96 11.12 20.67
C LYS A 458 0.76 11.75 19.95
N GLN A 459 0.92 12.21 18.71
CA GLN A 459 -0.11 12.95 17.95
C GLN A 459 -0.57 12.27 16.66
N TYR A 460 0.12 11.23 16.19
CA TYR A 460 -0.14 10.60 14.88
C TYR A 460 -0.17 9.06 14.88
N SER A 461 0.05 8.41 16.04
CA SER A 461 0.03 6.95 16.15
C SER A 461 -1.27 6.46 16.78
N ALA A 462 -2.28 6.21 15.95
CA ALA A 462 -3.60 5.74 16.36
C ALA A 462 -3.53 4.34 17.01
N THR A 463 -3.46 4.30 18.34
CA THR A 463 -3.68 3.07 19.11
C THR A 463 -5.18 2.76 19.08
N ALA A 464 -5.60 1.90 18.15
CA ALA A 464 -7.00 1.61 17.85
C ALA A 464 -7.70 0.76 18.94
N GLN A 465 -7.91 1.35 20.11
CA GLN A 465 -8.73 0.82 21.20
C GLN A 465 -9.57 1.95 21.81
N GLN A 466 -10.82 2.09 21.35
CA GLN A 466 -11.86 2.94 21.93
C GLN A 466 -11.45 4.42 22.11
N ARG A 467 -11.37 5.18 21.01
CA ARG A 467 -11.13 6.63 21.06
C ARG A 467 -12.42 7.37 21.42
N ASP A 468 -12.49 7.86 22.66
CA ASP A 468 -13.42 8.91 23.07
C ASP A 468 -12.95 10.25 22.45
N ILE A 469 -13.80 10.82 21.58
CA ILE A 469 -13.43 11.89 20.64
C ILE A 469 -12.96 13.15 21.38
N ASP A 470 -13.75 13.64 22.35
CA ASP A 470 -13.45 14.87 23.08
C ASP A 470 -12.19 14.72 23.96
N LEU A 471 -11.89 13.50 24.41
CA LEU A 471 -10.69 13.20 25.17
C LEU A 471 -9.43 13.11 24.30
N ASP A 472 -9.51 12.61 23.06
CA ASP A 472 -8.36 12.56 22.13
C ASP A 472 -8.00 13.95 21.56
N ASP A 473 -9.00 14.77 21.27
CA ASP A 473 -8.84 16.16 20.87
C ASP A 473 -8.14 16.99 21.98
N LEU A 474 -8.54 16.80 23.24
CA LEU A 474 -7.89 17.45 24.39
C LEU A 474 -6.44 16.96 24.62
N LYS A 475 -6.16 15.66 24.43
CA LYS A 475 -4.79 15.11 24.45
C LYS A 475 -3.92 15.72 23.35
N THR A 476 -4.48 15.89 22.16
CA THR A 476 -3.80 16.48 20.99
C THR A 476 -3.43 17.94 21.27
N LEU A 477 -4.33 18.72 21.87
CA LEU A 477 -4.07 20.08 22.33
C LEU A 477 -2.93 20.14 23.37
N GLN A 478 -2.98 19.28 24.39
CA GLN A 478 -1.93 19.21 25.42
C GLN A 478 -0.56 18.82 24.82
N ALA A 479 -0.54 17.90 23.85
CA ALA A 479 0.67 17.49 23.15
C ALA A 479 1.30 18.65 22.34
N SER A 480 0.49 19.43 21.60
CA SER A 480 0.99 20.59 20.86
C SER A 480 1.63 21.63 21.78
N VAL A 481 1.00 21.93 22.92
CA VAL A 481 1.56 22.85 23.94
C VAL A 481 2.89 22.35 24.50
N GLU A 482 2.99 21.05 24.82
CA GLU A 482 4.22 20.42 25.31
C GLU A 482 5.35 20.46 24.27
N PHE A 483 5.08 20.06 23.02
CA PHE A 483 6.10 20.05 21.97
C PHE A 483 6.50 21.45 21.52
N ARG A 484 5.59 22.44 21.54
CA ARG A 484 5.95 23.85 21.34
C ARG A 484 6.89 24.37 22.42
N LYS A 485 6.68 23.97 23.68
CA LYS A 485 7.65 24.25 24.76
C LYS A 485 8.98 23.55 24.48
N SER A 486 8.99 22.28 24.08
CA SER A 486 10.22 21.54 23.71
C SER A 486 10.99 22.22 22.57
N LEU A 487 10.30 22.65 21.52
CA LEU A 487 10.85 23.39 20.38
C LEU A 487 11.49 24.71 20.83
N ARG A 488 10.80 25.51 21.65
CA ARG A 488 11.33 26.78 22.17
C ARG A 488 12.52 26.59 23.11
N MET A 489 12.53 25.53 23.92
CA MET A 489 13.70 25.19 24.76
C MET A 489 14.90 24.77 23.91
N TRP A 490 14.70 23.94 22.89
CA TRP A 490 15.74 23.53 21.94
C TRP A 490 16.30 24.73 21.14
N ALA A 491 15.44 25.63 20.67
CA ALA A 491 15.88 26.84 19.96
C ALA A 491 16.73 27.77 20.85
N ALA A 492 16.46 27.79 22.16
CA ALA A 492 17.23 28.52 23.16
C ALA A 492 18.52 27.81 23.61
N SER A 493 18.70 26.51 23.33
CA SER A 493 19.94 25.78 23.61
C SER A 493 20.90 25.69 22.42
N LEU A 494 20.56 26.28 21.27
CA LEU A 494 21.43 26.32 20.09
C LEU A 494 22.72 27.12 20.37
N PRO A 495 23.90 26.64 19.92
CA PRO A 495 25.11 27.46 19.92
C PRO A 495 24.91 28.75 19.10
N PRO A 496 25.45 29.92 19.52
CA PRO A 496 25.18 31.19 18.84
C PRO A 496 25.49 31.21 17.34
N TYR A 497 26.51 30.48 16.91
CA TYR A 497 26.90 30.33 15.50
C TYR A 497 25.96 29.42 14.68
N LEU A 498 25.12 28.61 15.33
CA LEU A 498 24.04 27.81 14.73
C LEU A 498 22.64 28.37 15.06
N GLY A 499 22.55 29.56 15.67
CA GLY A 499 21.27 30.20 15.97
C GLY A 499 20.40 30.41 14.74
N LEU A 500 19.08 30.30 14.92
CA LEU A 500 18.09 30.39 13.84
C LEU A 500 18.18 31.72 13.06
N CYS A 501 17.66 31.73 11.83
CA CYS A 501 17.63 32.89 10.96
C CYS A 501 16.19 33.39 10.74
N ASP A 502 15.94 34.66 11.05
CA ASP A 502 14.79 35.39 10.52
C ASP A 502 14.96 35.72 9.04
N ALA A 503 13.88 36.17 8.38
CA ALA A 503 13.87 36.60 6.99
C ALA A 503 14.56 37.97 6.74
N GLN A 504 15.60 38.31 7.50
CA GLN A 504 16.37 39.55 7.36
C GLN A 504 17.38 39.42 6.20
N PRO A 505 17.43 40.38 5.25
CA PRO A 505 18.17 40.19 4.01
C PRO A 505 19.70 40.15 4.19
N GLU A 506 20.24 40.87 5.18
CA GLU A 506 21.69 41.07 5.35
C GLU A 506 22.44 39.76 5.62
N ILE A 507 21.99 38.99 6.61
CA ILE A 507 22.57 37.67 6.97
C ILE A 507 22.27 36.63 5.89
N LEU A 508 21.13 36.72 5.22
CA LEU A 508 20.69 35.74 4.23
C LEU A 508 21.34 35.93 2.85
N ALA A 509 21.79 37.14 2.53
CA ALA A 509 22.52 37.46 1.29
C ALA A 509 23.98 36.98 1.32
N GLU A 510 24.62 36.93 2.49
CA GLU A 510 25.96 36.35 2.61
C GLU A 510 25.87 34.81 2.53
N SER A 511 26.15 34.26 1.34
CA SER A 511 26.31 32.82 1.16
C SER A 511 27.58 32.33 1.84
N SER A 512 27.44 31.53 2.90
CA SER A 512 28.55 30.86 3.58
C SER A 512 28.18 29.44 4.01
N ARG A 513 29.17 28.57 4.22
CA ARG A 513 28.93 27.20 4.72
C ARG A 513 28.13 27.22 6.03
N LEU A 514 28.36 28.23 6.89
CA LEU A 514 27.67 28.40 8.15
C LEU A 514 26.23 28.91 7.97
N ASN A 515 26.01 29.98 7.20
CA ASN A 515 24.67 30.54 6.98
C ASN A 515 23.75 29.53 6.27
N ARG A 516 24.29 28.69 5.36
CA ARG A 516 23.58 27.57 4.75
C ARG A 516 23.10 26.55 5.78
N LEU A 517 23.92 26.18 6.77
CA LEU A 517 23.51 25.27 7.85
C LEU A 517 22.44 25.91 8.75
N ARG A 518 22.59 27.20 9.12
CA ARG A 518 21.60 27.93 9.92
C ARG A 518 20.25 28.04 9.22
N VAL A 519 20.23 28.29 7.91
CA VAL A 519 19.00 28.32 7.10
C VAL A 519 18.35 26.93 7.04
N ILE A 520 19.11 25.87 6.73
CA ILE A 520 18.59 24.48 6.76
C ILE A 520 18.01 24.14 8.15
N LEU A 521 18.67 24.54 9.23
CA LEU A 521 18.23 24.31 10.60
C LEU A 521 16.93 25.06 10.93
N SER A 522 16.80 26.30 10.44
CA SER A 522 15.60 27.14 10.60
C SER A 522 14.40 26.56 9.84
N LEU A 523 14.61 26.11 8.60
CA LEU A 523 13.56 25.46 7.81
C LEU A 523 13.15 24.11 8.42
N ARG A 524 14.08 23.34 8.99
CA ARG A 524 13.78 22.12 9.79
C ARG A 524 12.94 22.44 11.03
N TYR A 525 13.31 23.47 11.79
CA TYR A 525 12.58 23.92 12.98
C TYR A 525 11.14 24.31 12.64
N HIS A 526 10.92 25.17 11.63
CA HIS A 526 9.58 25.57 11.23
C HIS A 526 8.77 24.42 10.63
N ASN A 527 9.38 23.48 9.90
CA ASN A 527 8.69 22.30 9.38
C ASN A 527 8.24 21.35 10.51
N LEU A 528 9.04 21.17 11.57
CA LEU A 528 8.61 20.43 12.75
C LEU A 528 7.54 21.20 13.55
N SER A 529 7.64 22.53 13.65
CA SER A 529 6.57 23.34 14.25
C SER A 529 5.25 23.20 13.51
N ILE A 530 5.26 23.17 12.17
CA ILE A 530 4.08 22.83 11.35
C ILE A 530 3.58 21.42 11.69
N LEU A 531 4.46 20.41 11.71
CA LEU A 531 4.08 19.02 12.04
C LEU A 531 3.40 18.91 13.41
N VAL A 532 3.89 19.63 14.42
CA VAL A 532 3.34 19.64 15.79
C VAL A 532 1.95 20.29 15.88
N HIS A 533 1.72 21.42 15.19
CA HIS A 533 0.49 22.21 15.34
C HIS A 533 -0.59 21.89 14.29
N ARG A 534 -0.22 21.30 13.15
CA ARG A 534 -1.15 20.95 12.07
C ARG A 534 -2.34 20.06 12.49
N PRO A 535 -2.28 19.14 13.46
CA PRO A 535 -3.47 18.42 13.92
C PRO A 535 -4.61 19.36 14.37
N LEU A 536 -4.27 20.43 15.09
CA LEU A 536 -5.24 21.44 15.56
C LEU A 536 -5.76 22.32 14.42
N LEU A 537 -4.93 22.60 13.41
CA LEU A 537 -5.37 23.23 12.17
C LEU A 537 -6.32 22.31 11.38
N SER A 538 -6.05 21.00 11.31
CA SER A 538 -6.93 20.01 10.67
C SER A 538 -8.28 19.90 11.39
N ILE A 539 -8.30 19.87 12.72
CA ILE A 539 -9.52 19.89 13.54
C ILE A 539 -10.30 21.20 13.29
N THR A 540 -9.61 22.35 13.27
CA THR A 540 -10.20 23.66 12.98
C THR A 540 -10.89 23.68 11.60
N ILE A 541 -10.20 23.23 10.54
CA ILE A 541 -10.78 23.15 9.19
C ILE A 541 -11.93 22.14 9.12
N GLY A 542 -11.80 20.97 9.77
CA GLY A 542 -12.85 19.95 9.83
C GLY A 542 -14.12 20.40 10.57
N HIS A 543 -13.99 21.27 11.56
CA HIS A 543 -15.13 21.90 12.25
C HIS A 543 -15.78 22.99 11.39
N LEU A 544 -14.98 23.91 10.82
CA LEU A 544 -15.48 25.03 10.01
C LEU A 544 -16.21 24.59 8.74
N PHE A 545 -15.88 23.43 8.17
CA PHE A 545 -16.48 22.93 6.93
C PHE A 545 -17.24 21.60 7.12
N ARG A 546 -17.92 21.42 8.27
CA ARG A 546 -18.83 20.28 8.51
C ARG A 546 -20.23 20.52 7.93
N LYS A 547 -20.98 19.45 7.65
CA LYS A 547 -22.25 19.51 6.87
C LYS A 547 -23.53 19.11 7.65
N ASP A 548 -23.44 18.89 8.96
CA ASP A 548 -24.54 18.38 9.80
C ASP A 548 -25.30 19.47 10.57
N ASP A 549 -26.65 19.40 10.56
CA ASP A 549 -27.54 20.29 11.34
C ASP A 549 -27.44 20.12 12.88
N ASN A 550 -26.75 19.08 13.37
CA ASN A 550 -26.61 18.75 14.80
C ASN A 550 -25.40 19.43 15.49
N ALA A 551 -24.92 20.56 14.97
CA ALA A 551 -23.66 21.21 15.35
C ALA A 551 -23.66 21.95 16.72
N ILE A 552 -24.14 21.31 17.79
CA ILE A 552 -24.27 21.91 19.14
C ILE A 552 -23.23 21.36 20.14
N ASN A 553 -22.71 20.14 19.95
CA ASN A 553 -22.06 19.39 21.03
C ASN A 553 -20.52 19.37 21.06
N THR A 554 -19.79 19.95 20.09
CA THR A 554 -18.35 20.23 20.30
C THR A 554 -18.22 21.53 21.08
N ALA A 555 -17.66 21.48 22.29
CA ALA A 555 -17.59 22.64 23.19
C ALA A 555 -16.88 23.83 22.50
N PRO A 556 -17.56 24.98 22.24
CA PRO A 556 -16.99 26.06 21.41
C PRO A 556 -15.66 26.64 21.90
N TYR A 557 -15.39 26.51 23.20
CA TYR A 557 -14.13 26.90 23.83
C TYR A 557 -12.93 26.05 23.37
N PHE A 558 -13.10 24.74 23.13
CA PHE A 558 -12.01 23.90 22.63
C PHE A 558 -11.58 24.31 21.22
N ILE A 559 -12.54 24.57 20.33
CA ILE A 559 -12.27 25.03 18.97
C ILE A 559 -11.53 26.38 18.98
N GLN A 560 -11.89 27.31 19.88
CA GLN A 560 -11.16 28.57 20.05
C GLN A 560 -9.69 28.36 20.48
N LEU A 561 -9.41 27.37 21.34
CA LEU A 561 -8.05 27.00 21.71
C LEU A 561 -7.30 26.33 20.55
N ALA A 562 -7.94 25.40 19.83
CA ALA A 562 -7.35 24.77 18.64
C ALA A 562 -7.02 25.79 17.54
N MET A 563 -7.88 26.78 17.32
CA MET A 563 -7.64 27.93 16.44
C MET A 563 -6.44 28.76 16.91
N ALA A 564 -6.36 29.11 18.20
CA ALA A 564 -5.25 29.90 18.72
C ALA A 564 -3.89 29.21 18.57
N GLU A 565 -3.84 27.89 18.78
CA GLU A 565 -2.64 27.07 18.59
C GLU A 565 -2.31 26.82 17.09
N ALA A 566 -3.33 26.72 16.23
CA ALA A 566 -3.16 26.60 14.79
C ALA A 566 -2.46 27.82 14.18
N GLU A 567 -2.52 29.00 14.81
CA GLU A 567 -1.79 30.19 14.35
C GLU A 567 -0.26 30.00 14.43
N GLU A 568 0.27 29.19 15.34
CA GLU A 568 1.72 28.89 15.38
C GLU A 568 2.16 28.02 14.19
N CYS A 569 1.24 27.20 13.65
CA CYS A 569 1.42 26.52 12.36
C CYS A 569 1.53 27.53 11.20
N VAL A 570 0.64 28.52 11.18
CA VAL A 570 0.59 29.58 10.16
C VAL A 570 1.83 30.47 10.22
N GLN A 571 2.24 30.92 11.40
CA GLN A 571 3.48 31.69 11.60
C GLN A 571 4.72 30.93 11.15
N SER A 572 4.79 29.63 11.42
CA SER A 572 5.88 28.76 10.98
C SER A 572 5.90 28.58 9.45
N ALA A 573 4.73 28.49 8.82
CA ALA A 573 4.60 28.46 7.36
C ALA A 573 5.01 29.80 6.71
N GLU A 574 4.59 30.94 7.28
CA GLU A 574 5.03 32.25 6.83
C GLU A 574 6.55 32.39 6.94
N ALA A 575 7.15 32.06 8.09
CA ALA A 575 8.60 32.13 8.28
C ALA A 575 9.35 31.28 7.24
N THR A 576 8.90 30.06 7.00
CA THR A 576 9.44 29.14 5.97
C THR A 576 9.44 29.78 4.58
N ILE A 577 8.32 30.37 4.15
CA ILE A 577 8.18 31.02 2.84
C ILE A 577 9.01 32.32 2.77
N ASN A 578 9.00 33.13 3.83
CA ASN A 578 9.73 34.40 3.89
C ASN A 578 11.25 34.20 3.85
N ILE A 579 11.80 33.23 4.61
CA ILE A 579 13.23 32.88 4.60
C ILE A 579 13.64 32.37 3.20
N ALA A 580 12.86 31.44 2.63
CA ALA A 580 13.17 30.88 1.32
C ALA A 580 13.11 31.95 0.21
N HIS A 581 12.12 32.84 0.24
CA HIS A 581 12.00 33.95 -0.70
C HIS A 581 13.11 34.99 -0.51
N ALA A 582 13.52 35.30 0.72
CA ALA A 582 14.60 36.25 0.99
C ALA A 582 15.93 35.75 0.42
N VAL A 583 16.29 34.47 0.64
CA VAL A 583 17.52 33.89 0.10
C VAL A 583 17.51 33.88 -1.44
N ILE A 584 16.41 33.47 -2.08
CA ILE A 584 16.27 33.49 -3.55
C ILE A 584 16.25 34.91 -4.14
N SER A 585 15.76 35.90 -3.39
CA SER A 585 15.77 37.31 -3.83
C SER A 585 17.15 37.96 -3.73
N ALA A 586 18.01 37.47 -2.83
CA ALA A 586 19.38 37.94 -2.68
C ALA A 586 20.34 37.22 -3.63
N ASP A 587 20.21 35.90 -3.77
CA ASP A 587 20.96 35.07 -4.73
C ASP A 587 20.04 33.99 -5.32
N SER A 588 19.64 34.16 -6.57
CA SER A 588 18.85 33.18 -7.33
C SER A 588 19.70 32.06 -7.95
N THR A 589 21.03 32.12 -7.79
CA THR A 589 21.94 31.04 -8.21
C THR A 589 21.96 29.90 -7.19
N SER A 590 22.65 28.82 -7.55
CA SER A 590 22.83 27.65 -6.70
C SER A 590 23.81 27.83 -5.54
N LYS A 591 24.49 28.98 -5.44
CA LYS A 591 25.47 29.20 -4.37
C LYS A 591 24.79 29.51 -3.03
N ASN A 592 23.56 30.00 -3.07
CA ASN A 592 22.81 30.51 -1.93
C ASN A 592 22.67 29.57 -0.71
N ASN A 593 22.09 30.13 0.34
CA ASN A 593 21.96 29.47 1.65
C ASN A 593 20.88 28.37 1.72
N LEU A 594 20.15 28.03 0.64
CA LEU A 594 19.12 26.98 0.64
C LEU A 594 19.68 25.55 0.46
N GLY A 595 20.92 25.41 -0.01
CA GLY A 595 21.60 24.13 -0.12
C GLY A 595 20.90 23.13 -1.05
N ALA A 596 20.43 22.00 -0.49
CA ALA A 596 19.82 20.92 -1.26
C ALA A 596 18.35 21.24 -1.61
N TRP A 597 18.10 21.63 -2.87
CA TRP A 597 16.83 22.14 -3.37
C TRP A 597 15.58 21.32 -2.99
N TYR A 598 15.69 19.98 -2.94
CA TYR A 598 14.55 19.09 -2.70
C TYR A 598 14.03 19.14 -1.25
N PHE A 599 14.88 19.42 -0.25
CA PHE A 599 14.40 19.66 1.12
C PHE A 599 13.67 20.99 1.21
N THR A 600 14.23 22.05 0.60
CA THR A 600 13.59 23.37 0.54
C THR A 600 12.26 23.31 -0.21
N LEU A 601 12.16 22.52 -1.29
CA LEU A 601 10.90 22.26 -1.99
C LEU A 601 9.86 21.65 -1.05
N TYR A 602 10.22 20.62 -0.29
CA TYR A 602 9.34 19.98 0.69
C TYR A 602 8.87 20.95 1.77
N TYR A 603 9.78 21.76 2.33
CA TYR A 603 9.43 22.73 3.37
C TYR A 603 8.50 23.84 2.85
N VAL A 604 8.81 24.45 1.70
CA VAL A 604 8.01 25.53 1.11
C VAL A 604 6.67 25.02 0.58
N PHE A 605 6.61 23.80 0.02
CA PHE A 605 5.34 23.17 -0.36
C PHE A 605 4.45 22.89 0.86
N THR A 606 5.01 22.30 1.92
CA THR A 606 4.30 22.04 3.19
C THR A 606 3.75 23.35 3.80
N ALA A 607 4.55 24.41 3.80
CA ALA A 607 4.13 25.74 4.24
C ALA A 607 3.02 26.33 3.34
N SER A 608 3.10 26.15 2.02
CA SER A 608 2.09 26.65 1.07
C SER A 608 0.71 26.04 1.32
N LEU A 609 0.64 24.73 1.62
CA LEU A 609 -0.62 24.08 2.01
C LEU A 609 -1.22 24.70 3.29
N VAL A 610 -0.38 25.03 4.28
CA VAL A 610 -0.83 25.69 5.52
C VAL A 610 -1.35 27.11 5.25
N ILE A 611 -0.74 27.87 4.33
CA ILE A 611 -1.27 29.19 3.94
C ILE A 611 -2.58 29.06 3.16
N SER A 612 -2.75 28.04 2.31
CA SER A 612 -4.05 27.75 1.68
C SER A 612 -5.12 27.38 2.72
N ALA A 613 -4.77 26.62 3.76
CA ALA A 613 -5.66 26.33 4.88
C ALA A 613 -6.08 27.61 5.63
N ARG A 614 -5.13 28.51 5.91
CA ARG A 614 -5.41 29.82 6.52
C ARG A 614 -6.33 30.66 5.65
N PHE A 615 -6.14 30.65 4.33
CA PHE A 615 -7.00 31.35 3.37
C PHE A 615 -8.46 30.92 3.50
N LEU A 616 -8.73 29.60 3.51
CA LEU A 616 -10.07 29.04 3.67
C LEU A 616 -10.69 29.37 5.04
N TRP A 617 -9.93 29.20 6.12
CA TRP A 617 -10.36 29.58 7.47
C TRP A 617 -10.78 31.07 7.53
N THR A 618 -9.98 32.00 6.97
CA THR A 618 -10.31 33.43 6.94
C THR A 618 -11.54 33.82 6.09
N GLN A 619 -12.15 32.88 5.37
CA GLN A 619 -13.42 33.10 4.68
C GLN A 619 -14.66 32.69 5.50
N HIS A 620 -14.50 31.77 6.46
CA HIS A 620 -15.61 31.29 7.29
C HIS A 620 -15.82 32.14 8.56
N ASP A 621 -14.84 32.95 8.96
CA ASP A 621 -14.93 33.83 10.13
C ASP A 621 -15.80 35.07 9.84
N SER A 622 -17.11 34.87 9.92
CA SER A 622 -18.15 35.85 9.56
C SER A 622 -18.23 37.05 10.51
N LEU A 623 -17.52 37.04 11.64
CA LEU A 623 -17.50 38.12 12.63
C LEU A 623 -16.36 39.12 12.38
N GLN A 624 -15.27 38.73 11.71
CA GLN A 624 -14.26 39.66 11.19
C GLN A 624 -13.74 39.23 9.81
N LEU A 625 -14.34 39.78 8.75
CA LEU A 625 -13.79 39.76 7.38
C LEU A 625 -12.48 40.57 7.30
N SER A 626 -11.39 39.98 7.79
CA SER A 626 -10.04 40.53 7.68
C SER A 626 -9.54 40.40 6.24
N LEU A 627 -9.96 41.34 5.40
CA LEU A 627 -9.45 41.51 4.03
C LEU A 627 -7.92 41.62 4.01
N ALA A 628 -7.33 42.15 5.09
CA ALA A 628 -5.89 42.19 5.31
C ALA A 628 -5.27 40.77 5.44
N ALA A 629 -5.87 39.85 6.20
CA ALA A 629 -5.37 38.48 6.35
C ALA A 629 -5.50 37.66 5.05
N ILE A 630 -6.59 37.86 4.29
CA ILE A 630 -6.78 37.24 2.97
C ILE A 630 -5.71 37.76 1.98
N GLU A 631 -5.47 39.08 1.96
CA GLU A 631 -4.45 39.68 1.08
C GLU A 631 -3.02 39.33 1.52
N HIS A 632 -2.76 39.17 2.81
CA HIS A 632 -1.48 38.68 3.34
C HIS A 632 -1.22 37.24 2.90
N SER A 633 -2.22 36.36 3.04
CA SER A 633 -2.16 34.97 2.58
C SER A 633 -1.93 34.90 1.06
N ARG A 634 -2.59 35.76 0.27
CA ARG A 634 -2.35 35.90 -1.18
C ARG A 634 -0.90 36.33 -1.49
N LYS A 635 -0.33 37.26 -0.72
CA LYS A 635 1.07 37.71 -0.86
C LYS A 635 2.06 36.60 -0.51
N LEU A 636 1.78 35.78 0.51
CA LEU A 636 2.61 34.64 0.88
C LEU A 636 2.59 33.54 -0.19
N LEU A 637 1.44 33.19 -0.76
CA LEU A 637 1.36 32.23 -1.86
C LEU A 637 2.13 32.73 -3.10
N LYS A 638 2.02 34.02 -3.46
CA LYS A 638 2.83 34.65 -4.52
C LYS A 638 4.35 34.67 -4.23
N LYS A 639 4.77 34.71 -2.96
CA LYS A 639 6.18 34.50 -2.58
C LYS A 639 6.60 33.04 -2.78
N ALA A 640 5.77 32.07 -2.40
CA ALA A 640 6.05 30.65 -2.62
C ALA A 640 6.13 30.31 -4.12
N GLU A 641 5.24 30.86 -4.96
CA GLU A 641 5.31 30.74 -6.41
C GLU A 641 6.67 31.19 -6.97
N LYS A 642 7.13 32.38 -6.58
CA LYS A 642 8.45 32.91 -6.95
C LYS A 642 9.60 32.02 -6.46
N VAL A 643 9.48 31.46 -5.26
CA VAL A 643 10.46 30.50 -4.74
C VAL A 643 10.54 29.29 -5.67
N PHE A 644 9.42 28.62 -5.97
CA PHE A 644 9.44 27.47 -6.86
C PHE A 644 10.03 27.82 -8.25
N GLN A 645 9.64 28.94 -8.85
CA GLN A 645 10.13 29.37 -10.17
C GLN A 645 11.66 29.50 -10.28
N HIS A 646 12.36 29.81 -9.18
CA HIS A 646 13.82 30.01 -9.16
C HIS A 646 14.58 28.88 -8.43
N LEU A 647 13.88 28.07 -7.62
CA LEU A 647 14.47 27.04 -6.77
C LEU A 647 15.25 25.99 -7.57
N ASP A 648 14.68 25.45 -8.66
CA ASP A 648 15.45 24.68 -9.65
C ASP A 648 14.84 24.71 -11.05
N SER A 649 15.60 25.18 -12.03
CA SER A 649 15.20 25.35 -13.44
C SER A 649 15.25 24.04 -14.22
N ASP A 650 14.30 23.85 -15.15
CA ASP A 650 14.05 22.60 -15.89
C ASP A 650 13.68 21.38 -15.00
N ASN A 651 13.30 21.62 -13.74
CA ASN A 651 13.00 20.57 -12.77
C ASN A 651 11.49 20.28 -12.75
N ASN A 652 11.08 19.17 -13.38
CA ASN A 652 9.67 18.77 -13.49
C ASN A 652 8.95 18.71 -12.15
N LEU A 653 9.62 18.27 -11.08
CA LEU A 653 9.01 18.16 -9.75
C LEU A 653 8.73 19.53 -9.13
N VAL A 654 9.66 20.49 -9.30
CA VAL A 654 9.45 21.89 -8.88
C VAL A 654 8.29 22.52 -9.67
N LEU A 655 8.21 22.25 -10.99
CA LEU A 655 7.12 22.72 -11.84
C LEU A 655 5.75 22.14 -11.43
N SER A 656 5.68 20.85 -11.08
CA SER A 656 4.45 20.23 -10.58
C SER A 656 4.01 20.80 -9.23
N CYS A 657 4.94 21.01 -8.28
CA CYS A 657 4.65 21.69 -7.02
C CYS A 657 4.15 23.12 -7.24
N TRP A 658 4.77 23.88 -8.16
CA TRP A 658 4.35 25.23 -8.51
C TRP A 658 2.93 25.26 -9.09
N LYS A 659 2.65 24.45 -10.12
CA LYS A 659 1.30 24.34 -10.71
C LYS A 659 0.26 23.98 -9.65
N TYR A 660 0.54 22.97 -8.82
CA TYR A 660 -0.42 22.51 -7.81
C TYR A 660 -0.79 23.62 -6.80
N ILE A 661 0.20 24.35 -6.28
CA ILE A 661 -0.06 25.46 -5.35
C ILE A 661 -0.74 26.64 -6.05
N HIS A 662 -0.41 26.92 -7.32
CA HIS A 662 -1.07 27.96 -8.10
C HIS A 662 -2.57 27.67 -8.26
N GLU A 663 -2.93 26.49 -8.75
CA GLU A 663 -4.33 26.07 -8.91
C GLU A 663 -5.07 26.00 -7.57
N LEU A 664 -4.44 25.50 -6.50
CA LEU A 664 -5.04 25.51 -5.16
C LEU A 664 -5.30 26.95 -4.67
N SER A 665 -4.42 27.91 -4.98
CA SER A 665 -4.63 29.33 -4.65
C SER A 665 -5.80 29.94 -5.43
N ILE A 666 -6.00 29.56 -6.69
CA ILE A 666 -7.16 29.97 -7.51
C ILE A 666 -8.43 29.31 -6.95
N MET A 667 -8.35 28.03 -6.58
CA MET A 667 -9.48 27.31 -6.00
C MET A 667 -10.01 27.98 -4.73
N CYS A 668 -9.12 28.41 -3.84
CA CYS A 668 -9.49 29.11 -2.60
C CYS A 668 -10.09 30.52 -2.82
N GLN A 669 -10.02 31.12 -4.02
CA GLN A 669 -10.41 32.52 -4.25
C GLN A 669 -11.88 32.75 -4.67
N TYR A 670 -12.66 31.69 -4.90
CA TYR A 670 -14.04 31.80 -5.41
C TYR A 670 -15.05 32.10 -4.28
N ARG A 671 -16.03 32.97 -4.55
CA ARG A 671 -17.14 33.28 -3.62
C ARG A 671 -18.44 32.62 -4.09
N SER A 672 -19.20 32.04 -3.17
CA SER A 672 -20.64 31.88 -3.39
C SER A 672 -21.34 33.25 -3.34
N THR A 673 -22.15 33.53 -4.36
CA THR A 673 -23.16 34.59 -4.34
C THR A 673 -24.49 34.01 -3.88
N SER A 674 -24.65 33.78 -2.57
CA SER A 674 -25.90 33.27 -2.00
C SER A 674 -27.06 34.27 -2.23
N PRO A 675 -28.20 33.88 -2.82
CA PRO A 675 -29.36 34.76 -3.02
C PRO A 675 -30.12 35.12 -1.74
N TYR A 676 -29.83 34.46 -0.61
CA TYR A 676 -30.65 34.52 0.61
C TYR A 676 -30.03 35.40 1.69
N LEU A 677 -30.19 36.71 1.53
CA LEU A 677 -30.15 37.66 2.65
C LEU A 677 -31.60 38.11 2.95
N PRO A 678 -32.18 37.80 4.12
CA PRO A 678 -33.54 38.25 4.45
C PRO A 678 -33.64 39.78 4.49
N TYR A 679 -34.66 40.32 3.81
CA TYR A 679 -34.97 41.76 3.81
C TYR A 679 -35.37 42.24 5.22
N TYR A 680 -34.42 42.80 5.97
CA TYR A 680 -34.71 43.66 7.11
C TYR A 680 -34.68 45.13 6.68
N THR A 681 -35.76 45.58 6.01
CA THR A 681 -36.01 46.99 5.75
C THR A 681 -36.34 47.73 7.05
N LEU A 682 -35.33 48.29 7.70
CA LEU A 682 -35.51 49.39 8.64
C LEU A 682 -35.92 50.64 7.84
N ARG A 683 -37.22 50.96 7.83
CA ARG A 683 -37.74 52.17 7.23
C ARG A 683 -37.41 53.39 8.09
N GLU A 684 -36.76 54.35 7.43
CA GLU A 684 -37.04 55.79 7.49
C GLU A 684 -37.18 56.48 8.86
N ASN A 685 -36.27 57.42 9.13
CA ASN A 685 -36.71 58.81 9.33
C ASN A 685 -35.57 59.82 9.08
N GLN A 686 -35.77 60.68 8.05
CA GLN A 686 -35.57 62.14 8.07
C GLN A 686 -34.15 62.73 8.37
N SER A 687 -33.66 63.80 7.72
CA SER A 687 -34.30 64.77 6.79
C SER A 687 -33.31 65.69 6.03
N ILE A 688 -33.57 65.91 4.73
CA ILE A 688 -33.67 67.21 3.99
C ILE A 688 -32.38 68.05 3.69
N GLU A 689 -32.37 68.65 2.49
CA GLU A 689 -31.36 69.53 1.84
C GLU A 689 -31.62 71.06 2.17
N PRO A 690 -31.28 72.16 1.39
CA PRO A 690 -30.64 72.31 0.05
C PRO A 690 -29.63 73.46 -0.22
N ILE A 691 -28.73 73.19 -1.19
CA ILE A 691 -28.33 73.97 -2.41
C ILE A 691 -28.51 75.52 -2.47
N ALA A 692 -27.45 76.28 -2.84
CA ALA A 692 -27.46 77.34 -3.89
C ALA A 692 -26.07 78.04 -4.16
N ALA A 693 -25.92 78.61 -5.38
CA ALA A 693 -24.87 79.53 -5.93
C ALA A 693 -23.41 78.99 -6.09
N TRP A 694 -22.67 79.02 -7.23
CA TRP A 694 -22.45 79.92 -8.41
C TRP A 694 -21.19 80.84 -8.29
N PRO A 695 -20.43 81.22 -9.36
CA PRO A 695 -20.46 80.82 -10.80
C PRO A 695 -19.08 80.69 -11.58
N ASN A 696 -19.17 80.33 -12.88
CA ASN A 696 -18.40 80.81 -14.07
C ASN A 696 -17.01 80.29 -14.61
N ILE A 697 -17.06 79.73 -15.84
CA ILE A 697 -16.29 80.04 -17.10
C ILE A 697 -14.95 79.33 -17.46
N SER A 698 -15.02 78.48 -18.53
CA SER A 698 -14.08 78.11 -19.64
C SER A 698 -12.61 77.67 -19.37
N ALA A 699 -11.97 76.79 -20.17
CA ALA A 699 -12.26 76.31 -21.54
C ALA A 699 -11.90 74.81 -21.81
N ASP A 700 -12.25 74.36 -23.02
CA ASP A 700 -12.22 72.98 -23.61
C ASP A 700 -10.80 72.57 -24.16
N PRO A 701 -10.50 71.38 -24.76
CA PRO A 701 -11.42 70.34 -25.28
C PRO A 701 -11.06 68.82 -25.19
N THR A 702 -12.10 67.97 -25.31
CA THR A 702 -12.13 66.57 -25.87
C THR A 702 -11.27 65.47 -25.20
N SER A 703 -11.55 64.15 -25.25
CA SER A 703 -12.71 63.25 -25.56
C SER A 703 -12.19 61.79 -25.34
N MET A 704 -12.86 60.63 -25.52
CA MET A 704 -14.22 60.06 -25.37
C MET A 704 -14.04 58.51 -25.53
N SER A 705 -14.88 57.57 -25.07
CA SER A 705 -16.05 57.53 -24.16
C SER A 705 -16.36 56.06 -23.79
N ASN A 706 -17.07 55.80 -22.68
CA ASN A 706 -17.46 54.44 -22.24
C ASN A 706 -18.42 53.71 -23.22
N SER A 707 -18.41 52.37 -23.17
CA SER A 707 -19.61 51.56 -23.40
C SER A 707 -19.66 50.36 -22.44
N PHE A 708 -20.84 50.10 -21.86
CA PHE A 708 -21.14 48.88 -21.11
C PHE A 708 -21.65 47.80 -22.07
N LEU A 709 -21.36 46.53 -21.79
CA LEU A 709 -22.17 45.41 -22.26
C LEU A 709 -22.28 44.34 -21.18
N THR A 710 -23.47 44.20 -20.62
CA THR A 710 -23.84 43.07 -19.75
C THR A 710 -24.06 41.84 -20.63
N VAL A 711 -23.29 40.78 -20.39
CA VAL A 711 -23.53 39.45 -20.98
C VAL A 711 -24.27 38.61 -19.93
N PRO A 712 -25.37 37.89 -20.28
CA PRO A 712 -25.98 36.92 -19.37
C PRO A 712 -25.01 35.76 -19.07
N PRO A 713 -25.18 35.02 -17.97
CA PRO A 713 -24.43 33.78 -17.75
C PRO A 713 -24.85 32.75 -18.80
N ASP A 714 -23.95 32.47 -19.74
CA ASP A 714 -24.14 31.43 -20.75
C ASP A 714 -23.85 30.05 -20.14
N ALA A 715 -24.44 28.99 -20.67
CA ALA A 715 -24.41 27.67 -20.02
C ALA A 715 -23.00 27.04 -19.93
N ASN A 716 -22.04 27.56 -20.69
CA ASN A 716 -20.70 27.01 -20.84
C ASN A 716 -19.80 27.16 -19.59
N ASP A 717 -19.99 28.13 -18.69
CA ASP A 717 -19.05 28.32 -17.57
C ASP A 717 -19.06 27.15 -16.57
N ILE A 718 -20.19 26.45 -16.45
CA ILE A 718 -20.30 25.20 -15.68
C ILE A 718 -19.59 24.06 -16.42
N GLU A 719 -19.62 24.05 -17.75
CA GLU A 719 -18.97 23.04 -18.58
C GLU A 719 -17.44 23.24 -18.61
N VAL A 720 -16.97 24.48 -18.70
CA VAL A 720 -15.56 24.86 -18.50
C VAL A 720 -15.08 24.41 -17.11
N TYR A 721 -15.87 24.61 -16.06
CA TYR A 721 -15.52 24.11 -14.73
C TYR A 721 -15.44 22.57 -14.67
N GLN A 722 -16.35 21.86 -15.34
CA GLN A 722 -16.32 20.40 -15.44
C GLN A 722 -15.21 19.86 -16.37
N LEU A 723 -14.68 20.67 -17.30
CA LEU A 723 -13.46 20.37 -18.05
C LEU A 723 -12.21 20.60 -17.19
N PHE A 724 -12.05 21.76 -16.54
CA PHE A 724 -10.87 22.05 -15.71
C PHE A 724 -10.76 21.13 -14.49
N ALA A 725 -11.88 20.78 -13.85
CA ALA A 725 -11.94 19.76 -12.80
C ALA A 725 -11.71 18.32 -13.32
N ARG A 726 -11.58 18.14 -14.63
CA ARG A 726 -11.10 16.92 -15.29
C ARG A 726 -9.62 17.03 -15.66
N GLU A 727 -9.20 18.13 -16.29
CA GLU A 727 -7.82 18.36 -16.74
C GLU A 727 -6.81 18.40 -15.59
N MET A 728 -7.20 18.84 -14.38
CA MET A 728 -6.34 18.74 -13.19
C MET A 728 -6.07 17.29 -12.75
N PHE A 729 -6.84 16.32 -13.26
CA PHE A 729 -6.72 14.89 -13.01
C PHE A 729 -6.58 14.07 -14.31
N ASP A 730 -6.31 14.70 -15.45
CA ASP A 730 -6.06 14.04 -16.73
C ASP A 730 -4.55 14.02 -17.02
N PRO A 731 -3.90 12.85 -17.09
CA PRO A 731 -2.47 12.76 -17.39
C PRO A 731 -2.08 13.29 -18.78
N SER A 732 -3.03 13.38 -19.73
CA SER A 732 -2.74 13.80 -21.12
C SER A 732 -2.37 15.28 -21.26
N THR A 733 -2.80 16.15 -20.34
CA THR A 733 -2.53 17.60 -20.36
C THR A 733 -1.04 17.95 -20.09
N PHE A 734 -0.18 16.94 -19.92
CA PHE A 734 1.28 17.07 -19.76
C PHE A 734 2.09 16.41 -20.89
N GLU A 735 1.47 15.78 -21.89
CA GLU A 735 2.16 15.19 -23.05
C GLU A 735 2.29 16.19 -24.20
N ILE A 736 3.41 16.90 -24.26
CA ILE A 736 3.78 17.69 -25.45
C ILE A 736 4.08 16.71 -26.60
N ASN A 737 3.11 16.50 -27.49
CA ASN A 737 3.22 15.64 -28.66
C ASN A 737 4.30 16.14 -29.64
N PRO A 738 5.39 15.39 -29.90
CA PRO A 738 6.44 15.82 -30.83
C PRO A 738 6.12 15.62 -32.31
N TYR A 739 5.01 14.94 -32.65
CA TYR A 739 4.69 14.51 -34.03
C TYR A 739 3.24 14.84 -34.43
N GLY A 740 2.90 16.12 -34.44
CA GLY A 740 1.83 16.65 -35.29
C GLY A 740 2.34 16.85 -36.72
N ALA A 741 1.68 16.27 -37.72
CA ALA A 741 2.10 16.41 -39.11
C ALA A 741 1.76 17.81 -39.67
N VAL A 742 2.79 18.61 -39.95
CA VAL A 742 2.65 19.91 -40.63
C VAL A 742 2.58 19.66 -42.14
N ASN A 743 1.38 19.78 -42.72
CA ASN A 743 1.26 20.16 -44.13
C ASN A 743 1.62 21.65 -44.24
N GLY A 744 2.41 22.02 -45.25
CA GLY A 744 2.77 23.42 -45.53
C GLY A 744 1.54 24.30 -45.82
N ASP A 745 1.61 25.62 -45.64
CA ASP A 745 2.55 26.48 -46.36
C ASP A 745 3.23 27.58 -45.51
N ASP A 746 3.92 28.49 -46.19
CA ASP A 746 4.62 29.71 -45.75
C ASP A 746 5.93 29.57 -44.93
N MET A 747 7.01 29.84 -45.67
CA MET A 747 8.35 30.27 -45.25
C MET A 747 8.28 31.61 -44.45
N ILE A 748 9.32 32.16 -43.80
CA ILE A 748 10.72 32.40 -44.23
C ILE A 748 11.62 32.53 -42.99
N GLY A 749 12.83 31.94 -43.01
CA GLY A 749 13.79 32.06 -41.88
C GLY A 749 15.13 31.33 -42.05
N ALA A 750 15.96 31.74 -43.02
CA ALA A 750 17.32 31.24 -43.24
C ALA A 750 18.32 31.68 -42.14
N ALA A 751 19.50 31.08 -41.91
CA ALA A 751 20.12 29.77 -42.20
C ALA A 751 21.53 29.76 -41.53
N TRP A 752 22.49 28.96 -42.03
CA TRP A 752 23.95 28.96 -41.70
C TRP A 752 24.30 28.37 -40.29
N TYR A 753 25.34 27.55 -40.08
CA TYR A 753 26.39 27.03 -40.98
C TYR A 753 27.06 25.73 -40.46
N TYR A 754 27.34 24.78 -41.37
CA TYR A 754 28.37 23.70 -41.38
C TYR A 754 28.51 22.71 -40.19
N ASP A 755 28.61 21.38 -40.34
CA ASP A 755 29.24 20.47 -41.33
C ASP A 755 30.77 20.31 -41.23
N MET A 756 31.26 19.09 -40.92
CA MET A 756 32.38 18.42 -41.61
C MET A 756 32.71 17.00 -41.08
N MET A 757 33.44 16.24 -41.92
CA MET A 757 34.23 15.02 -41.64
C MET A 757 33.50 13.68 -41.43
N ALA A 758 33.23 13.00 -42.55
CA ALA A 758 33.20 11.54 -42.64
C ALA A 758 34.60 10.93 -42.87
N TYR A 759 34.74 9.61 -42.72
CA TYR A 759 35.53 8.62 -43.51
C TYR A 759 35.39 7.25 -42.78
N LYS A 760 35.06 6.10 -43.41
CA LYS A 760 35.89 5.24 -44.30
C LYS A 760 37.15 4.66 -43.62
N ASP A 761 37.54 3.37 -43.77
CA ASP A 761 36.92 2.18 -44.40
C ASP A 761 37.78 0.92 -44.03
N HIS A 762 37.40 -0.29 -44.46
CA HIS A 762 38.25 -1.49 -44.66
C HIS A 762 38.88 -2.21 -43.42
N THR A 763 39.39 -3.47 -43.45
CA THR A 763 38.94 -4.76 -44.07
C THR A 763 39.75 -5.98 -43.49
N LEU A 764 39.06 -7.07 -43.08
CA LEU A 764 39.45 -8.50 -43.26
C LEU A 764 40.80 -9.03 -42.65
N PRO A 765 41.22 -10.32 -42.83
CA PRO A 765 40.63 -11.58 -42.32
C PRO A 765 41.67 -12.56 -41.65
N VAL A 766 41.41 -13.89 -41.60
CA VAL A 766 42.37 -15.05 -41.43
C VAL A 766 42.86 -15.36 -39.98
N ARG A 767 43.05 -16.60 -39.46
CA ARG A 767 42.65 -18.04 -39.75
C ARG A 767 43.04 -18.97 -38.54
N TYR A 768 42.30 -20.09 -38.33
CA TYR A 768 42.75 -21.45 -37.88
C TYR A 768 43.47 -21.63 -36.51
N SER A 769 43.64 -22.83 -35.88
CA SER A 769 42.89 -24.13 -35.83
C SER A 769 43.57 -25.11 -34.83
N ALA A 770 42.84 -26.16 -34.36
CA ALA A 770 43.34 -27.45 -33.80
C ALA A 770 43.97 -27.45 -32.36
N MET A 771 44.04 -28.53 -31.54
CA MET A 771 43.44 -29.89 -31.54
C MET A 771 43.68 -30.67 -30.19
N ILE A 772 43.13 -31.90 -30.05
CA ILE A 772 43.61 -33.07 -29.22
C ILE A 772 43.45 -32.99 -27.66
N THR A 773 43.00 -33.99 -26.86
CA THR A 773 42.38 -35.35 -27.08
C THR A 773 41.56 -35.90 -25.89
N LYS A 774 40.65 -36.83 -26.21
CA LYS A 774 39.99 -37.91 -25.42
C LYS A 774 40.60 -38.39 -24.07
N ARG A 775 39.73 -38.79 -23.12
CA ARG A 775 39.53 -40.22 -22.74
C ARG A 775 38.25 -40.50 -21.93
N THR A 776 37.84 -41.77 -21.88
CA THR A 776 36.64 -42.33 -21.23
C THR A 776 37.02 -43.59 -20.44
N ILE A 777 36.46 -43.81 -19.24
CA ILE A 777 36.45 -45.09 -18.50
C ILE A 777 35.09 -45.21 -17.76
N GLU A 778 34.58 -46.43 -17.59
CA GLU A 778 33.28 -46.75 -16.97
C GLU A 778 33.38 -47.36 -15.55
N PHE A 779 32.20 -47.51 -14.94
CA PHE A 779 31.80 -48.24 -13.72
C PHE A 779 32.74 -49.28 -13.05
N GLY A 780 32.67 -49.30 -11.71
CA GLY A 780 33.02 -50.45 -10.87
C GLY A 780 32.30 -50.41 -9.51
N TYR A 781 31.47 -51.41 -9.21
CA TYR A 781 30.77 -51.60 -7.92
C TYR A 781 31.55 -52.58 -7.01
N LEU A 782 31.34 -52.48 -5.68
CA LEU A 782 31.07 -53.58 -4.70
C LEU A 782 31.65 -53.33 -3.28
N ASN A 783 30.81 -53.12 -2.26
CA ASN A 783 30.44 -54.17 -1.27
C ASN A 783 29.69 -53.64 -0.01
N GLN A 784 28.92 -54.54 0.60
CA GLN A 784 28.32 -54.48 1.96
C GLN A 784 29.09 -55.50 2.88
N PRO A 785 28.59 -56.08 4.01
CA PRO A 785 27.40 -55.87 4.87
C PRO A 785 27.80 -55.81 6.38
N SER A 786 27.02 -56.10 7.45
CA SER A 786 25.62 -56.54 7.68
C SER A 786 25.18 -56.17 9.12
N TRP A 787 23.88 -56.29 9.46
CA TRP A 787 23.33 -57.24 10.47
C TRP A 787 21.78 -57.17 10.48
N ARG A 788 21.08 -58.01 11.26
CA ARG A 788 19.64 -58.35 11.06
C ARG A 788 18.83 -58.60 12.34
N ARG A 789 17.50 -58.39 12.23
CA ARG A 789 16.39 -59.00 13.03
C ARG A 789 16.31 -58.58 14.52
N CYS A 790 15.16 -58.64 15.20
CA CYS A 790 14.06 -59.61 15.11
C CYS A 790 12.65 -59.03 15.34
N MET A 791 11.63 -59.90 15.32
CA MET A 791 10.20 -59.59 15.56
C MET A 791 9.80 -59.79 17.03
N GLY A 792 8.73 -59.12 17.47
CA GLY A 792 8.03 -59.35 18.74
C GLY A 792 6.57 -58.91 18.64
N SER A 793 5.64 -59.68 19.19
CA SER A 793 4.19 -59.48 19.08
C SER A 793 3.48 -59.51 20.45
N PHE A 794 2.15 -59.63 20.45
CA PHE A 794 1.17 -59.53 21.56
C PHE A 794 0.77 -58.08 21.93
N SER A 795 -0.49 -57.65 21.89
CA SER A 795 -1.84 -58.25 22.06
C SER A 795 -2.32 -58.36 23.52
N THR A 796 -3.18 -57.41 23.94
CA THR A 796 -4.50 -57.59 24.59
C THR A 796 -5.01 -56.24 25.14
N ALA A 797 -6.26 -56.06 25.59
CA ALA A 797 -7.59 -56.33 24.99
C ALA A 797 -8.70 -55.87 25.96
N LYS A 798 -9.88 -55.48 25.42
CA LYS A 798 -11.17 -55.28 26.14
C LYS A 798 -11.18 -54.07 27.13
N SER A 799 -12.32 -53.53 27.59
CA SER A 799 -13.73 -53.90 27.40
C SER A 799 -14.69 -52.69 27.50
N LEU A 800 -15.77 -52.70 26.69
CA LEU A 800 -17.21 -52.54 27.05
C LEU A 800 -17.61 -51.64 28.25
N ARG A 801 -18.76 -50.92 28.30
CA ARG A 801 -19.88 -50.54 27.40
C ARG A 801 -20.86 -49.72 28.28
N SER A 802 -21.72 -48.87 27.71
CA SER A 802 -23.20 -48.89 27.89
C SER A 802 -23.90 -47.52 27.88
N TYR A 803 -24.92 -47.40 27.02
CA TYR A 803 -26.24 -46.74 27.19
C TYR A 803 -26.36 -45.56 28.18
N PHE A 804 -26.87 -44.40 27.74
CA PHE A 804 -28.26 -44.28 27.28
C PHE A 804 -28.49 -43.31 26.09
N VAL A 805 -29.69 -43.36 25.53
CA VAL A 805 -30.15 -42.54 24.40
C VAL A 805 -31.48 -41.87 24.78
N LEU A 806 -31.66 -40.57 24.50
CA LEU A 806 -32.88 -39.98 23.91
C LEU A 806 -32.84 -38.44 23.78
N ILE A 807 -33.68 -37.91 22.86
CA ILE A 807 -34.10 -36.51 22.68
C ILE A 807 -33.02 -35.51 22.18
N LYS A 808 -33.14 -35.13 20.89
CA LYS A 808 -32.75 -33.79 20.40
C LYS A 808 -33.83 -32.78 20.82
N PRO A 809 -33.46 -31.51 21.01
CA PRO A 809 -34.00 -30.49 20.10
C PRO A 809 -32.89 -29.65 19.43
N THR A 810 -33.22 -29.10 18.28
CA THR A 810 -32.41 -28.06 17.60
C THR A 810 -32.65 -26.69 18.22
N GLN A 811 -31.59 -25.93 18.50
CA GLN A 811 -31.71 -24.47 18.63
C GLN A 811 -30.37 -23.76 18.35
N HIS A 812 -30.46 -22.57 17.72
CA HIS A 812 -29.36 -21.62 17.65
C HIS A 812 -29.13 -20.97 19.01
N SER A 813 -27.88 -20.86 19.44
CA SER A 813 -27.39 -19.76 20.29
C SER A 813 -25.88 -19.62 20.12
N ALA A 814 -25.32 -18.44 20.40
CA ALA A 814 -23.93 -18.11 20.08
C ALA A 814 -23.01 -18.18 21.31
N PHE A 815 -21.83 -18.76 21.11
CA PHE A 815 -20.60 -18.51 21.86
C PHE A 815 -19.51 -18.39 20.78
N ASN A 816 -18.65 -17.37 20.72
CA ASN A 816 -18.00 -16.59 21.79
C ASN A 816 -17.07 -17.42 22.68
N THR A 817 -16.22 -18.20 22.03
CA THR A 817 -14.87 -18.50 22.51
C THR A 817 -13.89 -17.64 21.73
N MET A 818 -12.95 -16.96 22.42
CA MET A 818 -11.71 -16.56 21.77
C MET A 818 -10.93 -17.85 21.49
N SER A 819 -10.93 -18.29 20.23
CA SER A 819 -9.94 -19.25 19.75
C SER A 819 -8.55 -18.66 19.95
N ASP A 820 -7.63 -19.47 20.48
CA ASP A 820 -6.22 -19.12 20.51
C ASP A 820 -5.78 -18.68 19.09
N PRO A 821 -4.99 -17.60 18.92
CA PRO A 821 -4.57 -17.14 17.59
C PRO A 821 -3.94 -18.24 16.73
N THR A 822 -3.31 -19.24 17.34
CA THR A 822 -2.79 -20.42 16.63
C THR A 822 -3.88 -21.28 16.00
N VAL A 823 -5.04 -21.45 16.65
CA VAL A 823 -6.19 -22.22 16.16
C VAL A 823 -6.81 -21.57 14.92
N VAL A 824 -6.81 -20.24 14.83
CA VAL A 824 -7.25 -19.50 13.63
C VAL A 824 -6.32 -19.73 12.43
N THR A 825 -5.09 -20.19 12.67
CA THR A 825 -4.08 -20.51 11.65
C THR A 825 -3.85 -22.02 11.44
N GLN A 826 -4.58 -22.88 12.15
CA GLN A 826 -4.45 -24.34 11.99
C GLN A 826 -5.20 -24.81 10.73
N LEU A 827 -4.53 -25.66 9.95
CA LEU A 827 -5.17 -26.36 8.83
C LEU A 827 -6.12 -27.42 9.40
N PRO A 828 -7.33 -27.62 8.83
CA PRO A 828 -8.21 -28.73 9.22
C PRO A 828 -7.53 -30.08 8.99
N ASP A 829 -7.79 -31.05 9.87
CA ASP A 829 -7.31 -32.43 9.68
C ASP A 829 -7.95 -33.04 8.42
N GLU A 830 -7.33 -34.08 7.84
CA GLU A 830 -7.91 -34.74 6.65
C GLU A 830 -9.29 -35.36 6.93
N ALA A 831 -9.59 -35.67 8.19
CA ALA A 831 -10.90 -36.14 8.65
C ALA A 831 -11.99 -35.05 8.64
N ASP A 832 -11.62 -33.77 8.68
CA ASP A 832 -12.54 -32.63 8.72
C ASP A 832 -12.91 -32.11 7.31
N ARG A 833 -12.32 -32.67 6.25
CA ARG A 833 -12.66 -32.30 4.87
C ARG A 833 -14.13 -32.64 4.59
N ARG A 834 -14.98 -31.62 4.39
CA ARG A 834 -16.42 -31.80 4.17
C ARG A 834 -16.70 -32.67 2.93
N PHE A 835 -17.56 -33.66 3.12
CA PHE A 835 -18.29 -34.36 2.06
C PHE A 835 -19.79 -34.08 2.21
N TYR A 836 -20.54 -34.09 1.10
CA TYR A 836 -21.99 -33.97 1.11
C TYR A 836 -22.63 -35.35 1.32
N CYS A 837 -23.60 -35.42 2.24
CA CYS A 837 -24.34 -36.64 2.49
C CYS A 837 -25.31 -36.99 1.35
N LYS A 838 -25.87 -38.20 1.36
CA LYS A 838 -26.76 -38.69 0.29
C LYS A 838 -27.99 -37.81 0.06
N ASP A 839 -28.48 -37.10 1.07
CA ASP A 839 -29.64 -36.20 0.94
C ASP A 839 -29.26 -34.83 0.37
N GLU A 840 -28.10 -34.27 0.77
CA GLU A 840 -27.54 -33.07 0.13
C GLU A 840 -27.24 -33.32 -1.37
N LEU A 841 -26.74 -34.51 -1.72
CA LEU A 841 -26.52 -34.93 -3.11
C LEU A 841 -27.83 -35.09 -3.89
N ARG A 842 -28.87 -35.68 -3.30
CA ARG A 842 -30.21 -35.77 -3.90
C ARG A 842 -30.79 -34.38 -4.20
N GLU A 843 -30.73 -33.48 -3.23
CA GLU A 843 -31.16 -32.09 -3.42
C GLU A 843 -30.34 -31.37 -4.49
N TYR A 844 -29.03 -31.60 -4.55
CA TYR A 844 -28.17 -31.07 -5.62
C TYR A 844 -28.57 -31.61 -7.00
N PHE A 845 -28.80 -32.92 -7.14
CA PHE A 845 -29.27 -33.52 -8.40
C PHE A 845 -30.63 -32.94 -8.85
N THR A 846 -31.54 -32.69 -7.90
CA THR A 846 -32.79 -31.95 -8.15
C THR A 846 -32.54 -30.49 -8.52
N ARG A 847 -31.59 -29.80 -7.89
CA ARG A 847 -31.20 -28.41 -8.20
C ARG A 847 -30.70 -28.27 -9.64
N ILE A 848 -29.97 -29.25 -10.16
CA ILE A 848 -29.45 -29.25 -11.54
C ILE A 848 -30.38 -29.94 -12.56
N ASN A 849 -31.54 -30.44 -12.16
CA ASN A 849 -32.44 -31.21 -13.02
C ASN A 849 -31.77 -32.44 -13.69
N LEU A 850 -30.97 -33.21 -12.93
CA LEU A 850 -30.28 -34.39 -13.45
C LEU A 850 -31.28 -35.45 -13.97
N PRO A 851 -31.18 -35.91 -15.23
CA PRO A 851 -32.13 -36.88 -15.79
C PRO A 851 -32.16 -38.23 -15.04
N GLU A 852 -33.33 -38.86 -15.02
CA GLU A 852 -33.61 -40.07 -14.24
C GLU A 852 -32.72 -41.27 -14.60
N GLN A 853 -32.27 -41.37 -15.85
CA GLN A 853 -31.29 -42.38 -16.29
C GLN A 853 -29.95 -42.30 -15.52
N TYR A 854 -29.57 -41.11 -15.05
CA TYR A 854 -28.36 -40.88 -14.27
C TYR A 854 -28.60 -40.95 -12.75
N LEU A 855 -29.83 -40.72 -12.28
CA LEU A 855 -30.22 -40.96 -10.88
C LEU A 855 -30.16 -42.44 -10.50
N ASN A 856 -30.29 -43.33 -11.49
CA ASN A 856 -30.15 -44.78 -11.34
C ASN A 856 -28.74 -45.31 -11.70
N ALA A 857 -27.74 -44.43 -11.88
CA ALA A 857 -26.38 -44.84 -12.23
C ALA A 857 -25.76 -45.73 -11.12
N PRO A 858 -25.10 -46.87 -11.46
CA PRO A 858 -24.55 -47.80 -10.48
C PRO A 858 -23.62 -47.16 -9.43
N ILE A 859 -22.92 -46.10 -9.81
CA ILE A 859 -22.00 -45.33 -8.95
C ILE A 859 -22.68 -44.79 -7.69
N LEU A 860 -23.94 -44.35 -7.79
CA LEU A 860 -24.68 -43.78 -6.66
C LEU A 860 -25.03 -44.85 -5.60
N SER A 861 -24.88 -46.13 -5.95
CA SER A 861 -24.92 -47.29 -5.04
C SER A 861 -23.53 -47.82 -4.68
N ASN A 862 -22.55 -47.80 -5.60
CA ASN A 862 -21.17 -48.23 -5.38
C ASN A 862 -20.15 -47.18 -5.86
N ALA A 863 -19.59 -46.43 -4.91
CA ALA A 863 -18.67 -45.31 -5.17
C ALA A 863 -17.37 -45.73 -5.88
N ASP A 864 -16.89 -46.97 -5.74
CA ASP A 864 -15.65 -47.43 -6.40
C ASP A 864 -15.76 -47.38 -7.93
N LEU A 865 -16.98 -47.53 -8.47
CA LEU A 865 -17.25 -47.43 -9.90
C LEU A 865 -17.07 -46.01 -10.45
N ALA A 866 -17.03 -44.97 -9.61
CA ALA A 866 -16.76 -43.59 -10.04
C ALA A 866 -15.36 -43.45 -10.67
N LYS A 867 -14.42 -44.30 -10.25
CA LYS A 867 -13.04 -44.31 -10.72
C LYS A 867 -12.83 -45.13 -11.99
N THR A 868 -13.84 -45.83 -12.50
CA THR A 868 -13.75 -46.51 -13.79
C THR A 868 -14.30 -45.61 -14.89
N LYS A 869 -13.60 -45.50 -16.01
CA LYS A 869 -14.01 -44.64 -17.13
C LYS A 869 -15.34 -45.10 -17.75
N GLU A 870 -15.58 -46.41 -17.80
CA GLU A 870 -16.79 -47.02 -18.37
C GLU A 870 -18.08 -46.55 -17.67
N HIS A 871 -18.09 -46.49 -16.34
CA HIS A 871 -19.27 -46.07 -15.58
C HIS A 871 -19.18 -44.59 -15.18
N GLY A 872 -17.98 -44.11 -14.85
CA GLY A 872 -17.71 -42.79 -14.30
C GLY A 872 -17.86 -41.66 -15.31
N LEU A 873 -17.38 -41.82 -16.54
CA LEU A 873 -17.40 -40.75 -17.54
C LEU A 873 -18.83 -40.35 -17.97
N PRO A 874 -19.78 -41.26 -18.24
CA PRO A 874 -21.15 -40.88 -18.61
C PRO A 874 -21.89 -40.07 -17.53
N LEU A 875 -21.69 -40.39 -16.25
CA LEU A 875 -22.26 -39.61 -15.14
C LEU A 875 -21.54 -38.27 -14.97
N LEU A 876 -20.21 -38.21 -15.13
CA LEU A 876 -19.44 -36.98 -15.07
C LEU A 876 -19.82 -36.00 -16.20
N GLU A 877 -20.00 -36.50 -17.42
CA GLU A 877 -20.49 -35.72 -18.57
C GLU A 877 -21.87 -35.11 -18.30
N ALA A 878 -22.81 -35.92 -17.80
CA ALA A 878 -24.14 -35.45 -17.42
C ALA A 878 -24.11 -34.41 -16.31
N LEU A 879 -23.32 -34.63 -15.25
CA LEU A 879 -23.16 -33.70 -14.13
C LEU A 879 -22.58 -32.35 -14.61
N CYS A 880 -21.51 -32.36 -15.41
CA CYS A 880 -20.91 -31.14 -15.96
C CYS A 880 -21.91 -30.35 -16.82
N ARG A 881 -22.62 -31.04 -17.72
CA ARG A 881 -23.61 -30.44 -18.62
C ARG A 881 -24.77 -29.84 -17.86
N GLN A 882 -25.34 -30.57 -16.91
CA GLN A 882 -26.47 -30.11 -16.11
C GLN A 882 -26.07 -29.01 -15.11
N GLN A 883 -24.87 -29.06 -14.53
CA GLN A 883 -24.32 -27.96 -13.73
C GLN A 883 -24.27 -26.67 -14.56
N ALA A 884 -23.60 -26.67 -15.72
CA ALA A 884 -23.43 -25.48 -16.55
C ALA A 884 -24.77 -24.94 -17.15
N CYS A 885 -25.77 -25.81 -17.32
CA CYS A 885 -27.11 -25.43 -17.76
C CYS A 885 -28.07 -24.99 -16.64
N ASN A 886 -27.75 -25.19 -15.36
CA ASN A 886 -28.71 -24.95 -14.28
C ASN A 886 -28.16 -24.11 -13.11
N VAL A 887 -26.86 -24.14 -12.81
CA VAL A 887 -26.20 -23.22 -11.88
C VAL A 887 -25.50 -22.14 -12.70
N PRO A 888 -25.94 -20.86 -12.62
CA PRO A 888 -25.30 -19.79 -13.36
C PRO A 888 -23.86 -19.54 -12.89
N PHE A 889 -23.02 -19.08 -13.81
CA PHE A 889 -21.82 -18.32 -13.47
C PHE A 889 -22.26 -16.87 -13.17
N GLU A 890 -22.02 -16.35 -11.97
CA GLU A 890 -22.45 -15.01 -11.56
C GLU A 890 -21.51 -14.39 -10.51
N ASN A 891 -21.47 -13.06 -10.45
CA ASN A 891 -20.70 -12.30 -9.45
C ASN A 891 -21.57 -11.38 -8.59
N LEU A 892 -22.88 -11.61 -8.54
CA LEU A 892 -23.86 -10.67 -8.00
C LEU A 892 -23.69 -10.48 -6.49
N ILE A 893 -23.06 -11.42 -5.78
CA ILE A 893 -22.68 -11.25 -4.37
C ILE A 893 -21.77 -10.03 -4.13
N LEU A 894 -20.97 -9.61 -5.13
CA LEU A 894 -20.12 -8.40 -5.04
C LEU A 894 -20.91 -7.09 -5.28
N HIS A 895 -22.09 -7.19 -5.90
CA HIS A 895 -22.89 -6.06 -6.38
C HIS A 895 -24.19 -5.85 -5.62
N TYR A 896 -24.82 -6.94 -5.15
CA TYR A 896 -26.15 -6.99 -4.53
C TYR A 896 -26.10 -7.57 -3.11
N SER A 897 -24.98 -7.47 -2.39
CA SER A 897 -24.90 -7.81 -0.97
C SER A 897 -24.30 -6.64 -0.19
N ALA A 898 -24.90 -6.28 0.93
CA ALA A 898 -24.40 -5.23 1.81
C ALA A 898 -22.98 -5.56 2.35
N SER A 899 -22.70 -6.83 2.64
CA SER A 899 -21.39 -7.27 3.16
C SER A 899 -20.34 -7.48 2.08
N LYS A 900 -20.77 -7.78 0.83
CA LYS A 900 -19.93 -8.18 -0.31
C LYS A 900 -18.97 -9.36 -0.05
N LYS A 901 -19.12 -10.06 1.08
CA LYS A 901 -18.23 -11.12 1.51
C LYS A 901 -18.47 -12.37 0.66
N VAL A 902 -17.47 -12.77 -0.12
CA VAL A 902 -17.43 -14.10 -0.74
C VAL A 902 -17.07 -15.13 0.31
N THR A 903 -17.69 -16.32 0.21
CA THR A 903 -17.34 -17.50 0.97
C THR A 903 -16.81 -18.61 0.07
N LEU A 904 -15.89 -19.41 0.59
CA LEU A 904 -15.49 -20.70 0.03
C LEU A 904 -15.84 -21.86 0.97
N ASP A 905 -16.51 -21.60 2.10
CA ASP A 905 -16.98 -22.67 2.96
C ASP A 905 -18.00 -23.56 2.23
N LEU A 906 -17.78 -24.86 2.28
CA LEU A 906 -18.53 -25.84 1.51
C LEU A 906 -19.98 -26.01 2.05
N SER A 907 -20.21 -25.66 3.32
CA SER A 907 -21.55 -25.64 3.96
C SER A 907 -22.38 -24.45 3.46
N GLU A 908 -21.76 -23.27 3.41
CA GLU A 908 -22.36 -22.04 2.88
C GLU A 908 -22.57 -22.14 1.37
N LEU A 909 -21.60 -22.68 0.60
CA LEU A 909 -21.73 -22.90 -0.84
C LEU A 909 -22.85 -23.89 -1.20
N TYR A 910 -23.05 -24.96 -0.43
CA TYR A 910 -24.23 -25.83 -0.58
C TYR A 910 -25.54 -25.07 -0.35
N THR A 911 -25.60 -24.30 0.73
CA THR A 911 -26.79 -23.46 1.05
C THR A 911 -27.04 -22.42 -0.05
N TRP A 912 -25.98 -21.87 -0.63
CA TRP A 912 -26.03 -20.85 -1.68
C TRP A 912 -26.51 -21.42 -3.03
N PHE A 913 -25.86 -22.46 -3.56
CA PHE A 913 -26.21 -23.04 -4.86
C PHE A 913 -27.47 -23.91 -4.82
N VAL A 914 -27.69 -24.70 -3.77
CA VAL A 914 -28.81 -25.65 -3.69
C VAL A 914 -30.05 -25.00 -3.08
N LYS A 915 -29.97 -24.52 -1.83
CA LYS A 915 -31.13 -23.97 -1.11
C LYS A 915 -31.56 -22.61 -1.64
N ARG A 916 -30.64 -21.65 -1.78
CA ARG A 916 -30.90 -20.30 -2.32
C ARG A 916 -30.92 -20.25 -3.85
N ARG A 917 -30.62 -21.36 -4.53
CA ARG A 917 -30.56 -21.53 -5.99
C ARG A 917 -29.62 -20.58 -6.75
N ARG A 918 -28.69 -19.91 -6.07
CA ARG A 918 -27.76 -18.93 -6.65
C ARG A 918 -26.70 -19.58 -7.55
N GLY A 919 -25.85 -18.74 -8.15
CA GLY A 919 -24.63 -19.15 -8.85
C GLY A 919 -23.38 -18.54 -8.22
N GLY A 920 -22.21 -18.70 -8.85
CA GLY A 920 -20.96 -18.13 -8.35
C GLY A 920 -19.90 -17.95 -9.43
N ARG A 921 -18.70 -17.50 -9.06
CA ARG A 921 -17.54 -17.40 -9.97
C ARG A 921 -16.79 -18.74 -9.99
N CYS A 922 -15.63 -18.80 -10.64
CA CYS A 922 -14.94 -20.07 -10.88
C CYS A 922 -14.49 -20.80 -9.60
N MET A 923 -14.02 -20.08 -8.58
CA MET A 923 -13.56 -20.68 -7.32
C MET A 923 -14.72 -21.29 -6.52
N GLU A 924 -15.81 -20.55 -6.34
CA GLU A 924 -17.03 -21.01 -5.68
C GLU A 924 -17.60 -22.24 -6.39
N THR A 925 -17.72 -22.15 -7.73
CA THR A 925 -18.37 -23.18 -8.55
C THR A 925 -17.55 -24.46 -8.63
N ASN A 926 -16.24 -24.36 -8.91
CA ASN A 926 -15.38 -25.55 -9.01
C ASN A 926 -15.00 -26.14 -7.63
N SER A 927 -14.94 -25.36 -6.54
CA SER A 927 -14.80 -25.89 -5.17
C SER A 927 -16.00 -26.75 -4.77
N PHE A 928 -17.20 -26.22 -4.95
CA PHE A 928 -18.44 -26.96 -4.67
C PHE A 928 -18.54 -28.22 -5.53
N PHE A 929 -18.35 -28.09 -6.86
CA PHE A 929 -18.51 -29.20 -7.79
C PHE A 929 -17.42 -30.29 -7.58
N GLY A 930 -16.19 -29.91 -7.29
CA GLY A 930 -15.13 -30.85 -6.90
C GLY A 930 -15.47 -31.62 -5.63
N THR A 931 -16.10 -30.96 -4.66
CA THR A 931 -16.59 -31.60 -3.42
C THR A 931 -17.78 -32.53 -3.67
N VAL A 932 -18.72 -32.17 -4.56
CA VAL A 932 -19.79 -33.07 -5.03
C VAL A 932 -19.19 -34.34 -5.65
N LEU A 933 -18.23 -34.19 -6.56
CA LEU A 933 -17.58 -35.33 -7.22
C LEU A 933 -16.84 -36.23 -6.22
N ARG A 934 -16.07 -35.66 -5.27
CA ARG A 934 -15.45 -36.42 -4.17
C ARG A 934 -16.49 -37.18 -3.33
N SER A 935 -17.66 -36.58 -3.08
CA SER A 935 -18.76 -37.17 -2.32
C SER A 935 -19.50 -38.30 -3.07
N ILE A 936 -19.30 -38.42 -4.38
CA ILE A 936 -19.82 -39.49 -5.24
C ILE A 936 -18.78 -40.63 -5.42
N GLY A 937 -17.51 -40.39 -5.06
CA GLY A 937 -16.41 -41.37 -5.13
C GLY A 937 -15.31 -41.04 -6.15
N TYR A 938 -15.44 -39.96 -6.91
CA TYR A 938 -14.41 -39.58 -7.89
C TYR A 938 -13.12 -39.13 -7.20
N GLN A 939 -11.97 -39.57 -7.71
CA GLN A 939 -10.68 -39.00 -7.32
C GLN A 939 -10.50 -37.64 -8.00
N VAL A 940 -10.57 -36.55 -7.23
CA VAL A 940 -10.49 -35.17 -7.73
C VAL A 940 -9.27 -34.45 -7.15
N ARG A 941 -8.45 -33.87 -8.03
CA ARG A 941 -7.43 -32.86 -7.71
C ARG A 941 -7.97 -31.47 -8.03
N ASN A 942 -7.73 -30.47 -7.18
CA ASN A 942 -8.02 -29.08 -7.52
C ASN A 942 -6.76 -28.41 -8.11
N CYS A 943 -6.87 -27.66 -9.21
CA CYS A 943 -5.73 -27.02 -9.88
C CYS A 943 -5.94 -25.51 -10.08
N GLY A 944 -4.84 -24.75 -10.06
CA GLY A 944 -4.81 -23.32 -10.37
C GLY A 944 -4.52 -23.04 -11.85
N GLY A 945 -5.15 -21.98 -12.38
CA GLY A 945 -4.98 -21.53 -13.75
C GLY A 945 -5.05 -20.01 -13.92
N ARG A 946 -4.70 -19.57 -15.13
CA ARG A 946 -4.59 -18.17 -15.56
C ARG A 946 -5.52 -17.95 -16.75
N VAL A 947 -6.47 -17.03 -16.65
CA VAL A 947 -7.30 -16.60 -17.78
C VAL A 947 -6.42 -15.88 -18.82
N SER A 948 -6.66 -16.12 -20.11
CA SER A 948 -5.98 -15.39 -21.18
C SER A 948 -6.53 -13.96 -21.32
N ARG A 949 -5.65 -13.00 -21.60
CA ARG A 949 -6.04 -11.62 -21.92
C ARG A 949 -6.85 -11.50 -23.22
N ALA A 950 -6.91 -12.54 -24.06
CA ALA A 950 -7.88 -12.62 -25.15
C ALA A 950 -9.34 -12.68 -24.66
N MET A 951 -9.58 -13.16 -23.43
CA MET A 951 -10.90 -13.18 -22.78
C MET A 951 -11.20 -11.88 -22.01
N SER A 952 -10.28 -10.91 -22.00
CA SER A 952 -10.45 -9.64 -21.29
C SER A 952 -11.71 -8.90 -21.79
N PRO A 953 -12.51 -8.27 -20.89
CA PRO A 953 -13.66 -7.45 -21.30
C PRO A 953 -13.22 -6.20 -22.09
N TYR A 954 -12.00 -5.71 -21.88
CA TYR A 954 -11.49 -4.47 -22.46
C TYR A 954 -10.98 -4.69 -23.90
N PRO A 955 -11.51 -3.97 -24.92
CA PRO A 955 -11.11 -4.17 -26.32
C PRO A 955 -9.60 -3.97 -26.57
N GLU A 956 -8.99 -2.94 -26.01
CA GLU A 956 -7.57 -2.65 -26.22
C GLU A 956 -6.65 -3.73 -25.60
N VAL A 957 -7.07 -4.37 -24.49
CA VAL A 957 -6.32 -5.50 -23.91
C VAL A 957 -6.39 -6.71 -24.84
N ARG A 958 -7.54 -7.00 -25.46
CA ARG A 958 -7.66 -8.06 -26.48
C ARG A 958 -6.87 -7.72 -27.76
N LYS A 959 -6.82 -6.46 -28.15
CA LYS A 959 -6.10 -5.99 -29.35
C LYS A 959 -4.59 -6.07 -29.17
N ASN A 960 -4.08 -5.61 -28.02
CA ASN A 960 -2.64 -5.41 -27.80
C ASN A 960 -1.98 -6.61 -27.08
N GLN A 961 -2.72 -7.38 -26.27
CA GLN A 961 -2.17 -8.37 -25.34
C GLN A 961 -2.84 -9.76 -25.39
N ALA A 962 -3.71 -10.07 -26.35
CA ALA A 962 -4.41 -11.37 -26.43
C ALA A 962 -3.51 -12.62 -26.51
N HIS A 963 -2.22 -12.49 -26.79
CA HIS A 963 -1.25 -13.58 -26.75
C HIS A 963 -0.77 -13.95 -25.33
N THR A 964 -1.18 -13.20 -24.30
CA THR A 964 -0.75 -13.35 -22.89
C THR A 964 -1.87 -13.85 -21.97
N TYR A 965 -1.50 -14.15 -20.72
CA TYR A 965 -2.34 -14.61 -19.62
C TYR A 965 -2.15 -13.75 -18.36
N ASP A 966 -3.15 -13.74 -17.49
CA ASP A 966 -3.11 -13.01 -16.22
C ASP A 966 -2.39 -13.79 -15.09
N GLY A 967 -2.47 -13.28 -13.86
CA GLY A 967 -2.10 -14.02 -12.64
C GLY A 967 -2.92 -15.30 -12.45
N MET A 968 -2.59 -16.10 -11.43
CA MET A 968 -3.45 -17.23 -11.03
C MET A 968 -4.80 -16.66 -10.56
N ASN A 969 -5.84 -16.86 -11.34
CA ASN A 969 -7.17 -16.25 -11.15
C ASN A 969 -8.32 -17.16 -11.58
N HIS A 970 -8.02 -18.37 -12.06
CA HIS A 970 -8.99 -19.41 -12.41
C HIS A 970 -8.76 -20.67 -11.58
N MET A 971 -9.85 -21.32 -11.17
CA MET A 971 -9.84 -22.63 -10.53
C MET A 971 -10.46 -23.65 -11.48
N LEU A 972 -9.89 -24.85 -11.55
CA LEU A 972 -10.49 -25.99 -12.24
C LEU A 972 -10.21 -27.28 -11.47
N ASN A 973 -10.87 -28.36 -11.86
CA ASN A 973 -10.70 -29.70 -11.28
C ASN A 973 -10.07 -30.65 -12.31
N LEU A 974 -9.29 -31.61 -11.84
CA LEU A 974 -8.88 -32.79 -12.61
C LEU A 974 -9.46 -34.04 -11.95
N VAL A 975 -10.11 -34.90 -12.73
CA VAL A 975 -10.68 -36.19 -12.29
C VAL A 975 -9.83 -37.33 -12.83
N HIS A 976 -9.53 -38.34 -12.02
CA HIS A 976 -8.76 -39.51 -12.43
C HIS A 976 -9.61 -40.77 -12.60
N PHE A 977 -9.32 -41.54 -13.66
CA PHE A 977 -9.88 -42.87 -13.89
C PHE A 977 -8.78 -43.95 -13.80
N GLU A 978 -8.80 -44.72 -12.72
CA GLU A 978 -7.76 -45.71 -12.36
C GLU A 978 -7.67 -46.88 -13.37
N ASP A 979 -8.77 -47.22 -14.07
CA ASP A 979 -8.81 -48.33 -15.04
C ASP A 979 -8.12 -48.00 -16.38
N LYS A 980 -7.69 -46.75 -16.58
CA LYS A 980 -6.98 -46.25 -17.77
C LYS A 980 -5.75 -45.40 -17.46
N ASP A 981 -5.44 -45.18 -16.18
CA ASP A 981 -4.42 -44.22 -15.70
C ASP A 981 -4.57 -42.84 -16.36
N GLU A 982 -5.81 -42.37 -16.49
CA GLU A 982 -6.16 -41.21 -17.31
C GLU A 982 -6.83 -40.10 -16.49
N TRP A 983 -6.27 -38.89 -16.61
CA TRP A 983 -6.83 -37.67 -16.04
C TRP A 983 -7.73 -36.94 -17.04
N PHE A 984 -8.84 -36.39 -16.56
CA PHE A 984 -9.79 -35.56 -17.30
C PHE A 984 -9.87 -34.17 -16.67
N VAL A 985 -9.85 -33.14 -17.51
CA VAL A 985 -10.13 -31.76 -17.11
C VAL A 985 -11.62 -31.57 -16.90
N VAL A 986 -11.98 -30.95 -15.78
CA VAL A 986 -13.35 -30.69 -15.34
C VAL A 986 -13.43 -29.25 -14.85
N ASP A 987 -14.02 -28.38 -15.67
CA ASP A 987 -14.24 -26.98 -15.35
C ASP A 987 -15.68 -26.60 -15.68
N VAL A 988 -16.45 -26.28 -14.64
CA VAL A 988 -17.83 -25.77 -14.72
C VAL A 988 -17.90 -24.28 -14.33
N GLY A 989 -16.75 -23.63 -14.15
CA GLY A 989 -16.60 -22.31 -13.55
C GLY A 989 -16.18 -21.19 -14.50
N MET A 990 -15.80 -21.47 -15.76
CA MET A 990 -15.35 -20.45 -16.74
C MET A 990 -16.49 -19.79 -17.55
N GLY A 991 -17.76 -20.04 -17.20
CA GLY A 991 -18.92 -19.44 -17.87
C GLY A 991 -19.00 -19.77 -19.36
N ALA A 992 -19.55 -18.86 -20.19
CA ALA A 992 -19.82 -19.10 -21.61
C ALA A 992 -18.56 -19.42 -22.45
N MET A 993 -17.40 -18.91 -22.04
CA MET A 993 -16.12 -19.16 -22.73
C MET A 993 -15.50 -20.50 -22.32
N GLY A 994 -15.98 -21.09 -21.22
CA GLY A 994 -15.48 -22.34 -20.69
C GLY A 994 -15.83 -23.59 -21.52
N PRO A 995 -15.22 -24.73 -21.16
CA PRO A 995 -15.67 -26.03 -21.63
C PRO A 995 -17.08 -26.33 -21.08
N ASN A 996 -17.78 -27.23 -21.76
CA ASN A 996 -19.17 -27.63 -21.46
C ASN A 996 -19.30 -29.14 -21.23
N MET A 997 -18.16 -29.83 -21.17
CA MET A 997 -17.98 -31.27 -21.05
C MET A 997 -16.64 -31.54 -20.33
N PRO A 998 -16.47 -32.68 -19.65
CA PRO A 998 -15.14 -33.16 -19.27
C PRO A 998 -14.35 -33.55 -20.54
N TYR A 999 -13.03 -33.43 -20.51
CA TYR A 999 -12.17 -33.83 -21.63
C TYR A 999 -10.80 -34.36 -21.15
N PRO A 1000 -10.17 -35.32 -21.85
CA PRO A 1000 -8.95 -35.96 -21.37
C PRO A 1000 -7.75 -34.99 -21.39
N LEU A 1001 -6.87 -35.12 -20.41
CA LEU A 1001 -5.64 -34.34 -20.23
C LEU A 1001 -4.53 -34.79 -21.20
N ARG A 1002 -4.80 -34.67 -22.50
CA ARG A 1002 -3.91 -35.10 -23.60
C ARG A 1002 -3.40 -33.90 -24.40
N ASP A 1003 -2.13 -33.97 -24.82
CA ASP A 1003 -1.55 -32.94 -25.68
C ASP A 1003 -2.11 -33.02 -27.10
N ASN A 1004 -2.45 -31.86 -27.67
CA ASN A 1004 -3.13 -31.69 -28.95
C ASN A 1004 -4.48 -32.42 -29.06
N PHE A 1005 -5.21 -32.53 -27.95
CA PHE A 1005 -6.61 -32.95 -27.98
C PHE A 1005 -7.48 -31.85 -28.59
N GLU A 1006 -8.22 -32.16 -29.65
CA GLU A 1006 -9.21 -31.27 -30.28
C GLU A 1006 -10.58 -31.95 -30.37
N VAL A 1007 -11.66 -31.22 -30.08
CA VAL A 1007 -13.05 -31.72 -30.22
C VAL A 1007 -14.04 -30.58 -30.48
N THR A 1008 -15.15 -30.86 -31.15
CA THR A 1008 -16.30 -29.95 -31.23
C THR A 1008 -17.02 -29.92 -29.88
N SER A 1009 -17.17 -28.72 -29.30
CA SER A 1009 -17.72 -28.50 -27.96
C SER A 1009 -19.18 -28.03 -28.01
N ILE A 1010 -19.48 -27.03 -28.86
CA ILE A 1010 -20.83 -26.49 -29.08
C ILE A 1010 -20.89 -26.12 -30.56
N ALA A 1011 -21.43 -26.98 -31.43
CA ALA A 1011 -21.31 -26.82 -32.88
C ALA A 1011 -21.72 -25.38 -33.36
N PRO A 1012 -20.84 -24.67 -34.08
CA PRO A 1012 -19.60 -25.13 -34.72
C PRO A 1012 -18.34 -25.07 -33.81
N ARG A 1013 -18.39 -24.41 -32.65
CA ARG A 1013 -17.26 -24.13 -31.74
C ARG A 1013 -16.44 -25.40 -31.42
N LYS A 1014 -15.15 -25.38 -31.80
CA LYS A 1014 -14.15 -26.39 -31.40
C LYS A 1014 -13.33 -25.89 -30.22
N ILE A 1015 -12.83 -26.82 -29.42
CA ILE A 1015 -11.90 -26.60 -28.31
C ILE A 1015 -10.62 -27.39 -28.53
N ARG A 1016 -9.52 -26.92 -27.96
CA ARG A 1016 -8.21 -27.57 -28.01
C ARG A 1016 -7.49 -27.50 -26.67
N LEU A 1017 -6.77 -28.57 -26.33
CA LEU A 1017 -5.82 -28.60 -25.23
C LEU A 1017 -4.40 -28.86 -25.77
N GLN A 1018 -3.41 -28.06 -25.36
CA GLN A 1018 -2.00 -28.25 -25.73
C GLN A 1018 -1.06 -28.07 -24.53
N LYS A 1019 0.00 -28.86 -24.45
CA LYS A 1019 1.06 -28.74 -23.44
C LYS A 1019 2.21 -27.89 -23.97
N ARG A 1020 2.02 -26.56 -23.95
CA ARG A 1020 2.94 -25.57 -24.53
C ARG A 1020 3.44 -24.57 -23.48
N ALA A 1021 4.62 -23.99 -23.74
CA ALA A 1021 5.02 -22.80 -22.99
C ALA A 1021 4.09 -21.63 -23.35
N ILE A 1022 3.91 -20.70 -22.42
CA ILE A 1022 3.31 -19.38 -22.68
C ILE A 1022 4.43 -18.40 -23.04
N GLY A 1023 4.13 -17.34 -23.80
CA GLY A 1023 5.15 -16.44 -24.36
C GLY A 1023 5.92 -15.65 -23.30
N GLU A 1024 5.31 -15.47 -22.14
CA GLU A 1024 5.81 -14.77 -20.96
C GLU A 1024 6.86 -15.58 -20.17
N SER A 1025 7.10 -16.85 -20.54
CA SER A 1025 8.04 -17.73 -19.84
C SER A 1025 9.49 -17.54 -20.32
N TYR A 1026 10.30 -16.82 -19.53
CA TYR A 1026 11.72 -16.52 -19.79
C TYR A 1026 12.66 -17.70 -20.10
N GLY A 1027 12.23 -18.96 -19.94
CA GLY A 1027 13.04 -20.15 -20.19
C GLY A 1027 13.24 -20.52 -21.68
N GLY A 1028 12.56 -19.86 -22.62
CA GLY A 1028 12.66 -20.15 -24.05
C GLY A 1028 12.29 -21.61 -24.38
N ALA A 1029 13.20 -22.34 -25.05
CA ALA A 1029 13.01 -23.76 -25.33
C ALA A 1029 12.92 -24.65 -24.07
N ASN A 1030 13.46 -24.18 -22.94
CA ASN A 1030 13.42 -24.85 -21.63
C ASN A 1030 12.32 -24.28 -20.71
N ALA A 1031 11.41 -23.45 -21.24
CA ALA A 1031 10.30 -22.90 -20.47
C ALA A 1031 9.37 -24.00 -19.92
N PRO A 1032 8.86 -23.86 -18.67
CA PRO A 1032 7.87 -24.79 -18.13
C PRO A 1032 6.62 -24.77 -19.00
N LYS A 1033 6.21 -25.95 -19.46
CA LYS A 1033 5.01 -26.14 -20.29
C LYS A 1033 3.77 -26.16 -19.41
N LEU A 1034 2.78 -25.35 -19.77
CA LEU A 1034 1.46 -25.34 -19.16
C LEU A 1034 0.46 -26.02 -20.09
N TRP A 1035 -0.66 -26.45 -19.51
CA TRP A 1035 -1.82 -26.92 -20.28
C TRP A 1035 -2.64 -25.72 -20.72
N CYS A 1036 -2.57 -25.36 -22.00
CA CYS A 1036 -3.29 -24.24 -22.60
C CYS A 1036 -4.59 -24.76 -23.25
N TYR A 1037 -5.71 -24.18 -22.83
CA TYR A 1037 -7.03 -24.40 -23.41
C TYR A 1037 -7.36 -23.25 -24.37
N ASP A 1038 -7.49 -23.59 -25.65
CA ASP A 1038 -7.79 -22.68 -26.75
C ASP A 1038 -9.18 -22.99 -27.34
N VAL A 1039 -9.88 -21.97 -27.87
CA VAL A 1039 -11.22 -22.08 -28.46
C VAL A 1039 -11.23 -21.53 -29.89
N CYS A 1040 -11.84 -22.25 -30.83
CA CYS A 1040 -12.12 -21.76 -32.19
C CYS A 1040 -13.64 -21.64 -32.37
N TYR A 1041 -14.14 -20.42 -32.59
CA TYR A 1041 -15.58 -20.15 -32.74
C TYR A 1041 -16.11 -20.36 -34.16
N ASP A 1042 -15.24 -20.25 -35.17
CA ASP A 1042 -15.57 -20.39 -36.58
C ASP A 1042 -14.51 -21.26 -37.28
N PRO A 1043 -14.61 -22.59 -37.14
CA PRO A 1043 -13.68 -23.52 -37.73
C PRO A 1043 -14.06 -23.82 -39.19
N SER A 1044 -13.91 -22.79 -40.03
CA SER A 1044 -14.03 -22.81 -41.49
C SER A 1044 -13.51 -24.09 -42.17
N HIS A 1045 -14.10 -24.49 -43.32
CA HIS A 1045 -13.82 -25.70 -44.13
C HIS A 1045 -12.34 -25.93 -44.55
N GLY A 1046 -11.40 -26.08 -43.60
CA GLY A 1046 -9.97 -26.28 -43.86
C GLY A 1046 -9.09 -26.12 -42.62
N ALA A 1047 -7.78 -26.09 -42.83
CA ALA A 1047 -6.78 -26.18 -41.76
C ALA A 1047 -6.48 -24.86 -40.99
N ASP A 1048 -6.91 -23.69 -41.48
CA ASP A 1048 -6.61 -22.38 -40.86
C ASP A 1048 -7.59 -22.00 -39.72
N ASN A 1049 -7.84 -22.92 -38.79
CA ASN A 1049 -8.69 -22.68 -37.62
C ASN A 1049 -8.14 -21.51 -36.78
N LYS A 1050 -8.93 -20.44 -36.61
CA LYS A 1050 -8.56 -19.28 -35.77
C LYS A 1050 -8.77 -19.59 -34.28
N TRP A 1051 -7.78 -20.26 -33.69
CA TRP A 1051 -7.70 -20.54 -32.26
C TRP A 1051 -7.46 -19.27 -31.43
N ILE A 1052 -8.24 -19.12 -30.35
CA ILE A 1052 -8.13 -18.03 -29.38
C ILE A 1052 -7.78 -18.65 -28.02
N PRO A 1053 -6.66 -18.28 -27.36
CA PRO A 1053 -6.34 -18.79 -26.03
C PRO A 1053 -7.38 -18.35 -25.02
N THR A 1054 -7.80 -19.23 -24.11
CA THR A 1054 -8.87 -18.96 -23.14
C THR A 1054 -8.38 -19.05 -21.70
N TYR A 1055 -7.64 -20.10 -21.33
CA TYR A 1055 -6.85 -20.15 -20.09
C TYR A 1055 -5.68 -21.12 -20.19
N CYS A 1056 -4.72 -21.05 -19.25
CA CYS A 1056 -3.70 -22.08 -19.07
C CYS A 1056 -3.56 -22.51 -17.60
N PHE A 1057 -3.11 -23.74 -17.33
CA PHE A 1057 -3.05 -24.30 -15.98
C PHE A 1057 -1.90 -25.28 -15.73
N THR A 1058 -1.64 -25.59 -14.45
CA THR A 1058 -0.66 -26.58 -13.97
C THR A 1058 -1.34 -27.85 -13.49
N GLU A 1059 -0.65 -29.00 -13.56
CA GLU A 1059 -1.08 -30.26 -12.92
C GLU A 1059 -0.93 -30.26 -11.40
N ASN A 1060 -0.19 -29.31 -10.84
CA ASN A 1060 0.01 -29.16 -9.41
C ASN A 1060 -1.34 -29.00 -8.69
N GLU A 1061 -1.50 -29.66 -7.55
CA GLU A 1061 -2.64 -29.41 -6.67
C GLU A 1061 -2.52 -28.03 -6.02
N PHE A 1062 -3.65 -27.30 -5.98
CA PHE A 1062 -3.83 -26.07 -5.24
C PHE A 1062 -4.73 -26.38 -4.03
N LEU A 1063 -4.36 -25.85 -2.87
CA LEU A 1063 -5.05 -26.07 -1.60
C LEU A 1063 -6.12 -24.97 -1.38
N PRO A 1064 -7.07 -25.16 -0.43
CA PRO A 1064 -8.08 -24.14 -0.13
C PRO A 1064 -7.51 -22.74 0.13
N GLN A 1065 -6.33 -22.67 0.75
CA GLN A 1065 -5.63 -21.42 1.08
C GLN A 1065 -5.16 -20.66 -0.18
N ASP A 1066 -4.74 -21.37 -1.23
CA ASP A 1066 -4.42 -20.74 -2.52
C ASP A 1066 -5.68 -20.10 -3.13
N TYR A 1067 -6.81 -20.79 -3.02
CA TYR A 1067 -8.10 -20.31 -3.51
C TYR A 1067 -8.68 -19.16 -2.68
N GLU A 1068 -8.39 -19.08 -1.38
CA GLU A 1068 -8.71 -17.90 -0.57
C GLU A 1068 -7.98 -16.65 -1.08
N VAL A 1069 -6.68 -16.74 -1.38
CA VAL A 1069 -5.89 -15.63 -1.95
C VAL A 1069 -6.39 -15.25 -3.36
N MET A 1070 -6.65 -16.23 -4.22
CA MET A 1070 -7.21 -16.01 -5.56
C MET A 1070 -8.64 -15.42 -5.51
N SER A 1071 -9.46 -15.87 -4.56
CA SER A 1071 -10.83 -15.38 -4.38
C SER A 1071 -10.83 -13.98 -3.79
N TRP A 1072 -9.92 -13.66 -2.87
CA TRP A 1072 -9.72 -12.30 -2.37
C TRP A 1072 -9.37 -11.36 -3.54
N PHE A 1073 -8.32 -11.64 -4.33
CA PHE A 1073 -7.96 -10.79 -5.47
C PHE A 1073 -9.14 -10.61 -6.44
N THR A 1074 -9.84 -11.68 -6.77
CA THR A 1074 -10.97 -11.59 -7.71
C THR A 1074 -12.25 -10.97 -7.12
N SER A 1075 -12.38 -10.84 -5.79
CA SER A 1075 -13.57 -10.30 -5.11
C SER A 1075 -13.39 -8.90 -4.50
N THR A 1076 -12.17 -8.50 -4.15
CA THR A 1076 -11.88 -7.20 -3.48
C THR A 1076 -11.05 -6.27 -4.35
N HIS A 1077 -10.11 -6.78 -5.15
CA HIS A 1077 -9.15 -5.93 -5.87
C HIS A 1077 -9.82 -5.12 -6.99
N SER A 1078 -9.54 -3.83 -7.09
CA SER A 1078 -10.27 -2.94 -8.01
C SER A 1078 -9.88 -3.11 -9.47
N ARG A 1079 -8.76 -3.79 -9.79
CA ARG A 1079 -8.45 -4.25 -11.18
C ARG A 1079 -9.20 -5.54 -11.56
N SER A 1080 -9.90 -6.22 -10.64
CA SER A 1080 -10.73 -7.37 -10.97
C SER A 1080 -11.88 -6.96 -11.90
N PHE A 1081 -12.12 -7.75 -12.95
CA PHE A 1081 -13.31 -7.61 -13.78
C PHE A 1081 -14.60 -7.70 -12.95
N PHE A 1082 -14.62 -8.62 -11.97
CA PHE A 1082 -15.82 -8.95 -11.22
C PHE A 1082 -16.25 -7.85 -10.23
N THR A 1083 -15.34 -6.99 -9.78
CA THR A 1083 -15.69 -5.88 -8.86
C THR A 1083 -16.30 -4.69 -9.58
N ARG A 1084 -16.09 -4.55 -10.91
CA ARG A 1084 -16.55 -3.39 -11.70
C ARG A 1084 -17.87 -3.61 -12.43
N TYR A 1085 -18.18 -4.84 -12.87
CA TYR A 1085 -19.32 -5.08 -13.77
C TYR A 1085 -20.17 -6.25 -13.33
N VAL A 1086 -21.49 -6.01 -13.23
CA VAL A 1086 -22.51 -7.04 -13.05
C VAL A 1086 -22.46 -8.02 -14.24
N THR A 1087 -22.27 -9.31 -13.98
CA THR A 1087 -22.29 -10.38 -14.99
C THR A 1087 -23.04 -11.62 -14.48
N ALA A 1088 -23.83 -12.23 -15.35
CA ALA A 1088 -24.46 -13.53 -15.10
C ALA A 1088 -24.58 -14.31 -16.40
N THR A 1089 -24.22 -15.60 -16.38
CA THR A 1089 -24.12 -16.45 -17.57
C THR A 1089 -24.65 -17.85 -17.29
N LYS A 1090 -25.37 -18.45 -18.25
CA LYS A 1090 -25.80 -19.85 -18.16
C LYS A 1090 -25.79 -20.51 -19.55
N MET A 1091 -25.45 -21.80 -19.62
CA MET A 1091 -25.52 -22.55 -20.87
C MET A 1091 -26.97 -22.87 -21.27
N ILE A 1092 -27.23 -22.94 -22.57
CA ILE A 1092 -28.52 -23.29 -23.16
C ILE A 1092 -28.50 -24.76 -23.55
N MET A 1093 -29.39 -25.53 -22.94
CA MET A 1093 -29.65 -26.93 -23.31
C MET A 1093 -30.42 -26.98 -24.64
N GLY A 1094 -30.09 -27.95 -25.48
CA GLY A 1094 -30.83 -28.30 -26.69
C GLY A 1094 -32.17 -28.97 -26.38
N ALA A 1095 -33.02 -29.12 -27.40
CA ALA A 1095 -34.31 -29.79 -27.27
C ALA A 1095 -34.19 -31.29 -26.91
N ASP A 1096 -33.06 -31.90 -27.24
CA ASP A 1096 -32.69 -33.28 -26.90
C ASP A 1096 -32.38 -33.50 -25.41
N ARG A 1097 -32.12 -32.44 -24.64
CA ARG A 1097 -31.62 -32.46 -23.25
C ARG A 1097 -30.25 -33.12 -23.04
N GLU A 1098 -29.57 -33.47 -24.14
CA GLU A 1098 -28.28 -34.16 -24.15
C GLU A 1098 -27.15 -33.30 -24.74
N ASN A 1099 -27.46 -32.22 -25.47
CA ASN A 1099 -26.44 -31.30 -26.01
C ASN A 1099 -26.61 -29.88 -25.49
N ILE A 1100 -25.49 -29.15 -25.34
CA ILE A 1100 -25.49 -27.70 -25.13
C ILE A 1100 -25.34 -27.03 -26.49
N VAL A 1101 -26.25 -26.10 -26.81
CA VAL A 1101 -26.30 -25.42 -28.11
C VAL A 1101 -25.75 -23.99 -28.06
N GLY A 1102 -25.64 -23.41 -26.86
CA GLY A 1102 -25.23 -22.02 -26.69
C GLY A 1102 -25.21 -21.54 -25.25
N SER A 1103 -25.29 -20.23 -25.05
CA SER A 1103 -25.35 -19.57 -23.73
C SER A 1103 -26.13 -18.26 -23.77
N VAL A 1104 -26.68 -17.85 -22.63
CA VAL A 1104 -27.16 -16.47 -22.41
C VAL A 1104 -26.25 -15.80 -21.38
N THR A 1105 -25.92 -14.53 -21.60
CA THR A 1105 -25.08 -13.71 -20.72
C THR A 1105 -25.68 -12.31 -20.55
N LEU A 1106 -25.95 -11.94 -19.29
CA LEU A 1106 -26.08 -10.56 -18.85
C LEU A 1106 -24.69 -9.99 -18.64
N PHE A 1107 -24.41 -8.83 -19.23
CA PHE A 1107 -23.19 -8.06 -19.01
C PHE A 1107 -23.55 -6.58 -18.86
N LYS A 1108 -23.27 -6.01 -17.68
CA LYS A 1108 -23.73 -4.68 -17.23
C LYS A 1108 -25.26 -4.54 -17.33
N GLU A 1109 -25.76 -3.95 -18.41
CA GLU A 1109 -27.18 -3.73 -18.69
C GLU A 1109 -27.71 -4.54 -19.88
N ALA A 1110 -26.84 -5.15 -20.70
CA ALA A 1110 -27.23 -5.87 -21.91
C ALA A 1110 -27.33 -7.38 -21.65
N ILE A 1111 -28.40 -8.02 -22.14
CA ILE A 1111 -28.54 -9.48 -22.16
C ILE A 1111 -28.37 -9.97 -23.59
N MET A 1112 -27.24 -10.62 -23.82
CA MET A 1112 -26.85 -11.22 -25.08
C MET A 1112 -27.07 -12.73 -25.04
N GLU A 1113 -27.57 -13.27 -26.12
CA GLU A 1113 -27.67 -14.70 -26.38
C GLU A 1113 -26.70 -15.08 -27.50
N GLN A 1114 -26.00 -16.20 -27.34
CA GLN A 1114 -25.23 -16.84 -28.40
C GLN A 1114 -25.67 -18.29 -28.54
N THR A 1115 -25.89 -18.78 -29.75
CA THR A 1115 -26.18 -20.20 -30.03
C THR A 1115 -25.65 -20.53 -31.42
N GLY A 1116 -24.75 -21.51 -31.51
CA GLY A 1116 -23.81 -21.60 -32.63
C GLY A 1116 -22.97 -20.32 -32.77
N SER A 1117 -22.83 -19.81 -33.99
CA SER A 1117 -22.19 -18.53 -34.31
C SER A 1117 -23.08 -17.29 -34.08
N GLU A 1118 -24.41 -17.42 -34.16
CA GLU A 1118 -25.32 -16.26 -34.07
C GLU A 1118 -25.24 -15.61 -32.68
N ARG A 1119 -25.21 -14.27 -32.65
CA ARG A 1119 -25.26 -13.44 -31.44
C ARG A 1119 -26.40 -12.44 -31.52
N LYS A 1120 -27.28 -12.47 -30.52
CA LYS A 1120 -28.57 -11.78 -30.52
C LYS A 1120 -28.74 -10.98 -29.24
N LEU A 1121 -29.09 -9.70 -29.36
CA LEU A 1121 -29.46 -8.86 -28.21
C LEU A 1121 -30.91 -9.19 -27.82
N ILE A 1122 -31.11 -9.81 -26.66
CA ILE A 1122 -32.44 -10.18 -26.16
C ILE A 1122 -33.11 -8.97 -25.50
N ARG A 1123 -32.35 -8.19 -24.72
CA ARG A 1123 -32.84 -6.99 -24.05
C ARG A 1123 -31.68 -6.10 -23.60
N LYS A 1124 -31.90 -4.79 -23.60
CA LYS A 1124 -31.07 -3.82 -22.89
C LYS A 1124 -31.90 -3.25 -21.73
N CYS A 1125 -31.48 -3.52 -20.49
CA CYS A 1125 -32.17 -3.10 -19.29
C CYS A 1125 -32.05 -1.58 -19.12
N LYS A 1126 -33.17 -0.88 -18.90
CA LYS A 1126 -33.19 0.56 -18.63
C LYS A 1126 -33.20 0.91 -17.15
N THR A 1127 -33.64 -0.02 -16.29
CA THR A 1127 -33.79 0.19 -14.85
C THR A 1127 -33.33 -1.02 -14.06
N GLU A 1128 -33.01 -0.82 -12.78
CA GLU A 1128 -32.60 -1.91 -11.89
C GLU A 1128 -33.71 -2.93 -11.65
N ARG A 1129 -34.96 -2.45 -11.59
CA ARG A 1129 -36.12 -3.33 -11.50
C ARG A 1129 -36.20 -4.25 -12.73
N GLU A 1130 -36.00 -3.72 -13.94
CA GLU A 1130 -35.94 -4.54 -15.14
C GLU A 1130 -34.77 -5.54 -15.12
N ARG A 1131 -33.56 -5.13 -14.70
CA ARG A 1131 -32.41 -6.05 -14.60
C ARG A 1131 -32.64 -7.16 -13.57
N THR A 1132 -33.20 -6.84 -12.42
CA THR A 1132 -33.46 -7.82 -11.34
C THR A 1132 -34.65 -8.74 -11.67
N GLU A 1133 -35.69 -8.24 -12.34
CA GLU A 1133 -36.73 -9.05 -12.97
C GLU A 1133 -36.17 -10.01 -14.04
N LEU A 1134 -35.13 -9.61 -14.77
CA LEU A 1134 -34.47 -10.46 -15.78
C LEU A 1134 -33.42 -11.42 -15.20
N LEU A 1135 -32.82 -11.11 -14.05
CA LEU A 1135 -32.00 -12.06 -13.27
C LEU A 1135 -32.87 -13.21 -12.76
N LYS A 1136 -34.04 -12.88 -12.18
CA LYS A 1136 -35.15 -13.82 -11.96
C LYS A 1136 -35.45 -14.58 -13.23
N LYS A 1137 -35.80 -13.87 -14.31
CA LYS A 1137 -36.32 -14.48 -15.53
C LYS A 1137 -35.31 -15.43 -16.19
N ILE A 1138 -34.24 -14.91 -16.74
CA ILE A 1138 -33.37 -15.66 -17.67
C ILE A 1138 -32.42 -16.61 -16.93
N PHE A 1139 -31.98 -16.26 -15.72
CA PHE A 1139 -30.98 -17.02 -14.97
C PHE A 1139 -31.58 -17.86 -13.83
N GLY A 1140 -32.82 -17.59 -13.42
CA GLY A 1140 -33.44 -18.22 -12.25
C GLY A 1140 -32.84 -17.73 -10.93
N ILE A 1141 -32.24 -16.53 -10.93
CA ILE A 1141 -31.57 -15.94 -9.77
C ILE A 1141 -32.56 -15.07 -9.01
N GLU A 1142 -32.86 -15.51 -7.80
CA GLU A 1142 -33.75 -14.83 -6.88
C GLU A 1142 -32.94 -13.90 -5.94
N LEU A 1143 -33.33 -12.62 -5.87
CA LEU A 1143 -32.73 -11.63 -4.97
C LEU A 1143 -33.75 -11.16 -3.93
N THR A 1144 -33.37 -11.13 -2.66
CA THR A 1144 -34.19 -10.55 -1.57
C THR A 1144 -34.40 -9.04 -1.78
N GLU A 1145 -35.27 -8.41 -0.99
CA GLU A 1145 -35.44 -6.96 -1.04
C GLU A 1145 -34.14 -6.24 -0.66
N GLU A 1146 -33.54 -6.63 0.47
CA GLU A 1146 -32.22 -6.20 0.94
C GLU A 1146 -31.14 -6.32 -0.15
N GLU A 1147 -31.08 -7.44 -0.88
CA GLU A 1147 -30.11 -7.62 -1.97
C GLU A 1147 -30.36 -6.65 -3.15
N ARG A 1148 -31.62 -6.40 -3.50
CA ARG A 1148 -32.01 -5.45 -4.57
C ARG A 1148 -31.79 -3.99 -4.15
N GLU A 1149 -31.87 -3.69 -2.86
CA GLU A 1149 -31.53 -2.39 -2.27
C GLU A 1149 -30.02 -2.18 -2.15
N SER A 1150 -29.24 -3.24 -1.87
CA SER A 1150 -27.79 -3.22 -1.62
C SER A 1150 -26.90 -2.76 -2.79
N ILE A 1151 -27.45 -2.61 -4.01
CA ILE A 1151 -26.63 -2.25 -5.17
C ILE A 1151 -26.15 -0.79 -5.14
N SER A 1152 -24.85 -0.61 -5.37
CA SER A 1152 -24.22 0.72 -5.34
C SER A 1152 -24.80 1.65 -6.41
N PRO A 1153 -24.96 2.96 -6.12
CA PRO A 1153 -25.46 3.92 -7.11
C PRO A 1153 -24.68 3.90 -8.43
N ALA A 1154 -23.34 3.79 -8.36
CA ALA A 1154 -22.47 3.71 -9.54
C ALA A 1154 -22.58 2.41 -10.37
N SER A 1155 -23.36 1.43 -9.93
CA SER A 1155 -23.63 0.19 -10.66
C SER A 1155 -25.12 -0.09 -10.88
N ARG A 1156 -26.00 0.70 -10.24
CA ARG A 1156 -27.46 0.67 -10.41
C ARG A 1156 -27.85 1.18 -11.80
N LEU A 1157 -28.96 0.69 -12.35
CA LEU A 1157 -29.52 1.16 -13.62
C LEU A 1157 -30.79 2.00 -13.41
N GLY A 1158 -30.92 3.07 -14.20
CA GLY A 1158 -31.99 4.06 -14.08
C GLY A 1158 -31.70 5.09 -13.00
#